data_AF-A0A067GRH3-F1
#
_entry.id   AF-A0A067GRH3-F1
#
_cell.length_a   1.000
_cell.length_b   1.000
_cell.length_c   1.000
_cell.angle_alpha   90.00
_cell.angle_beta   90.00
_cell.angle_gamma   90.00
#
_symmetry.space_group_name_H-M   'P 1'
#
loop_
_entity.id
_entity.type
_entity.pdbx_description
1 polymer ?
#
loop_
_entity_poly.entity_id
_entity_poly.type
_entity_poly.pdbx_seq_one_letter_code
_entity_poly.pdbx_strand_id
1 'polypeptide(L)'
;MPAGSVSLSGAVETKFTTSSLADLPYQVQSIEIEIEEEGYVGMPFVLQSGGNWIKNKGSDFYVDFSYESKQVQQDFGDGKGTAKALLEKIAGLEIEAQKSFMHRFNIAADLIQEAKEAGELGFAGILVWMRFMATRQLIWNKNYNVKPREISKAQDRLTDLLQNVYISNPECREIVRMILSTVGRGGEGDVGQRIRDEILVIQRNNNCKGGMMEEWHQKLHNNTSPDDVIICQALIDYIKSDFDISAYWKTLNDNGITKERLLSYDRAIHSEPNFRRDQKDGLLRDLGNYMRTLKAVHSGADLESAITNCLGYRSEGQGFMVGVQINPIPNLPSGFPELLQFVSEHVEDRNVEALLEGLLEARQEIRPLLFKHNDRLKDLLFLDIALESSVRTAIEKGYEELNEAGPEKIMYFVSLILENLALSLDDNEDLIYCLKGWSNALSMSKSKSDNWALFAKSVLDRTRLALASKADWYQKVLQPSAEYLGTLLSVDKWAVDIFTEEMIRAGSAAALSLLLNRLDPVLRKTASLGSWQVISPVEVFGYVAVVDELLAVQDKSYDRPTILLARRVKGEEEIPDGTVAVLTADMPDVLSHVSVRARNCKVCFATCFDPNILADLQSNEGKMLHLKPTSADIAYSVVEGSELQDSSSANLKEEDGPSSSVALVKKQFAGRYAITSDEFTGELVGAKSRNIAYLKGKVPSWIGIPTSVALPFGVFEKVLSDNINQAVAEKLQILKQKLGEEDHSALREIRETVLQMKAPNQLVQELKTEMKSSGMPWPGDEGEQRWEQAWMAIKKVWASKWNERAFFSTRRVKLDHEYLCMAVLVQEIINADYAFVIHTTNPSSGDSSEIYAEVVKGLGETLVGAYPGRALSFVCKKNDLKYPR
;
A
#
# COMPACT_ATOMS: atom_id res chain seq x y z
N MET A 1 -32.42 -39.73 18.51
CA MET A 1 -31.46 -40.83 18.83
C MET A 1 -31.53 -41.84 17.70
N PRO A 2 -30.41 -42.22 17.07
CA PRO A 2 -30.42 -43.20 15.98
C PRO A 2 -31.02 -44.56 16.39
N ALA A 3 -31.49 -45.33 15.42
CA ALA A 3 -32.07 -46.65 15.68
C ALA A 3 -31.01 -47.63 16.21
N GLY A 4 -31.29 -48.30 17.34
CA GLY A 4 -30.37 -49.26 17.96
C GLY A 4 -29.32 -48.66 18.90
N SER A 5 -29.41 -47.37 19.22
CA SER A 5 -28.57 -46.71 20.22
C SER A 5 -28.88 -47.16 21.66
N VAL A 6 -27.85 -47.22 22.50
CA VAL A 6 -27.93 -47.42 23.95
C VAL A 6 -27.64 -46.08 24.64
N SER A 7 -28.58 -45.60 25.45
CA SER A 7 -28.39 -44.37 26.22
C SER A 7 -27.52 -44.62 27.45
N LEU A 8 -26.51 -43.78 27.64
CA LEU A 8 -25.62 -43.74 28.79
C LEU A 8 -25.82 -42.39 29.52
N SER A 9 -25.37 -42.28 30.77
CA SER A 9 -25.47 -41.03 31.52
C SER A 9 -24.62 -39.94 30.86
N GLY A 10 -25.25 -39.02 30.13
CA GLY A 10 -24.60 -37.92 29.42
C GLY A 10 -23.98 -38.28 28.06
N ALA A 11 -24.20 -39.51 27.56
CA ALA A 11 -23.66 -39.95 26.27
C ALA A 11 -24.57 -40.99 25.60
N VAL A 12 -24.29 -41.28 24.34
CA VAL A 12 -25.08 -42.22 23.54
C VAL A 12 -24.12 -43.14 22.80
N GLU A 13 -24.27 -44.44 23.00
CA GLU A 13 -23.53 -45.44 22.25
C GLU A 13 -24.38 -45.90 21.06
N THR A 14 -23.84 -45.84 19.84
CA THR A 14 -24.53 -46.30 18.65
C THR A 14 -23.60 -47.12 17.77
N LYS A 15 -24.10 -48.25 17.27
CA LYS A 15 -23.38 -49.07 16.31
C LYS A 15 -23.57 -48.53 14.90
N PHE A 16 -22.47 -48.42 14.15
CA PHE A 16 -22.57 -48.12 12.73
C PHE A 16 -23.30 -49.23 11.99
N THR A 17 -24.16 -48.83 11.07
CA THR A 17 -24.81 -49.72 10.10
C THR A 17 -23.93 -49.87 8.87
N THR A 18 -23.84 -51.10 8.34
CA THR A 18 -23.18 -51.31 7.05
C THR A 18 -24.12 -50.87 5.94
N SER A 19 -23.84 -49.71 5.35
CA SER A 19 -24.60 -49.18 4.24
C SER A 19 -24.04 -49.74 2.93
N SER A 20 -24.84 -50.51 2.20
CA SER A 20 -24.54 -50.83 0.80
C SER A 20 -25.16 -49.77 -0.11
N LEU A 21 -24.69 -48.52 -0.02
CA LEU A 21 -24.96 -47.52 -1.05
C LEU A 21 -24.21 -47.96 -2.32
N ALA A 22 -24.97 -48.29 -3.37
CA ALA A 22 -24.48 -48.95 -4.57
C ALA A 22 -23.40 -48.18 -5.38
N ASP A 23 -23.10 -46.93 -4.99
CA ASP A 23 -22.23 -46.01 -5.73
C ASP A 23 -20.91 -45.65 -5.02
N LEU A 24 -20.55 -46.31 -3.91
CA LEU A 24 -19.27 -46.09 -3.22
C LEU A 24 -18.27 -47.25 -3.46
N PRO A 25 -17.00 -46.96 -3.80
CA PRO A 25 -16.00 -47.98 -4.13
C PRO A 25 -15.51 -48.83 -2.94
N TYR A 26 -15.98 -48.56 -1.72
CA TYR A 26 -15.64 -49.30 -0.50
C TYR A 26 -16.90 -49.52 0.36
N GLN A 27 -16.94 -50.61 1.14
CA GLN A 27 -17.97 -50.79 2.17
C GLN A 27 -17.75 -49.77 3.29
N VAL A 28 -18.62 -48.77 3.37
CA VAL A 28 -18.58 -47.75 4.42
C VAL A 28 -19.60 -48.12 5.51
N GLN A 29 -19.16 -48.03 6.76
CA GLN A 29 -20.05 -48.11 7.91
C GLN A 29 -20.54 -46.69 8.22
N SER A 30 -21.85 -46.49 8.30
CA SER A 30 -22.48 -45.18 8.49
C SER A 30 -23.49 -45.20 9.63
N ILE A 31 -23.75 -44.02 10.18
CA ILE A 31 -24.79 -43.76 11.18
C ILE A 31 -25.57 -42.54 10.68
N GLU A 32 -26.89 -42.62 10.72
CA GLU A 32 -27.76 -41.50 10.35
C GLU A 32 -28.32 -40.88 11.63
N ILE A 33 -28.20 -39.56 11.73
CA ILE A 33 -28.65 -38.79 12.89
C ILE A 33 -29.54 -37.67 12.38
N GLU A 34 -30.82 -37.73 12.73
CA GLU A 34 -31.78 -36.68 12.45
C GLU A 34 -31.79 -35.68 13.63
N ILE A 35 -31.66 -34.39 13.32
CA ILE A 35 -31.59 -33.30 14.30
C ILE A 35 -32.83 -32.43 14.10
N GLU A 36 -33.75 -32.44 15.06
CA GLU A 36 -35.09 -31.83 14.92
C GLU A 36 -35.16 -30.35 15.36
N GLU A 37 -34.09 -29.75 15.91
CA GLU A 37 -34.08 -28.35 16.42
C GLU A 37 -32.81 -27.55 16.04
N GLU A 38 -32.99 -26.27 15.72
CA GLU A 38 -31.92 -25.27 15.63
C GLU A 38 -31.43 -24.90 17.05
N GLY A 39 -30.25 -25.39 17.42
CA GLY A 39 -29.67 -25.14 18.74
C GLY A 39 -28.43 -25.99 19.08
N TYR A 40 -28.22 -27.08 18.35
CA TYR A 40 -26.99 -27.88 18.46
C TYR A 40 -25.86 -27.26 17.65
N VAL A 41 -24.78 -26.84 18.32
CA VAL A 41 -23.57 -26.27 17.69
C VAL A 41 -22.58 -27.32 17.20
N GLY A 42 -22.86 -28.61 17.43
CA GLY A 42 -22.02 -29.72 17.02
C GLY A 42 -22.11 -30.89 17.97
N MET A 43 -21.40 -31.97 17.63
CA MET A 43 -21.41 -33.23 18.34
C MET A 43 -19.98 -33.75 18.55
N PRO A 44 -19.48 -33.74 19.80
CA PRO A 44 -18.29 -34.50 20.14
C PRO A 44 -18.59 -36.00 20.17
N PHE A 45 -17.68 -36.82 19.67
CA PHE A 45 -17.80 -38.29 19.69
C PHE A 45 -16.45 -38.99 19.73
N VAL A 46 -16.47 -40.25 20.14
CA VAL A 46 -15.32 -41.15 20.10
C VAL A 46 -15.70 -42.44 19.40
N LEU A 47 -14.75 -43.06 18.72
CA LEU A 47 -14.98 -44.32 18.02
C LEU A 47 -14.45 -45.47 18.86
N GLN A 48 -15.18 -46.58 18.91
CA GLN A 48 -14.71 -47.81 19.55
C GLN A 48 -14.58 -48.92 18.52
N SER A 49 -13.40 -49.53 18.42
CA SER A 49 -13.16 -50.67 17.54
C SER A 49 -12.29 -51.71 18.25
N GLY A 50 -12.74 -52.97 18.26
CA GLY A 50 -12.01 -54.07 18.90
C GLY A 50 -11.71 -53.88 20.40
N GLY A 51 -12.56 -53.14 21.12
CA GLY A 51 -12.37 -52.83 22.54
C GLY A 51 -11.48 -51.62 22.83
N ASN A 52 -10.87 -51.00 21.82
CA ASN A 52 -10.05 -49.81 21.95
C ASN A 52 -10.82 -48.54 21.59
N TRP A 53 -10.59 -47.47 22.36
CA TRP A 53 -11.10 -46.13 22.08
C TRP A 53 -10.15 -45.39 21.14
N ILE A 54 -10.70 -44.88 20.04
CA ILE A 54 -10.00 -44.10 19.03
C ILE A 54 -10.39 -42.64 19.21
N LYS A 55 -9.38 -41.78 19.26
CA LYS A 55 -9.47 -40.33 19.49
C LYS A 55 -8.69 -39.54 18.44
N ASN A 56 -9.04 -38.29 18.23
CA ASN A 56 -8.32 -37.37 17.34
C ASN A 56 -7.16 -36.70 18.08
N LYS A 57 -5.93 -37.24 17.94
CA LYS A 57 -4.71 -36.69 18.58
C LYS A 57 -4.84 -36.47 20.10
N GLY A 58 -5.58 -37.34 20.79
CA GLY A 58 -5.80 -37.27 22.24
C GLY A 58 -7.12 -36.60 22.67
N SER A 59 -7.80 -35.91 21.76
CA SER A 59 -9.11 -35.28 21.98
C SER A 59 -10.24 -36.07 21.31
N ASP A 60 -11.49 -35.82 21.72
CA ASP A 60 -12.65 -36.40 21.05
C ASP A 60 -12.78 -35.86 19.62
N PHE A 61 -13.35 -36.64 18.71
CA PHE A 61 -13.74 -36.14 17.39
C PHE A 61 -14.89 -35.16 17.57
N TYR A 62 -15.03 -34.20 16.65
CA TYR A 62 -16.10 -33.21 16.69
C TYR A 62 -16.69 -33.04 15.31
N VAL A 63 -18.02 -33.17 15.18
CA VAL A 63 -18.77 -32.76 13.99
C VAL A 63 -19.41 -31.42 14.28
N ASP A 64 -19.09 -30.40 13.48
CA ASP A 64 -19.75 -29.12 13.58
C ASP A 64 -21.11 -29.17 12.87
N PHE A 65 -22.17 -28.74 13.56
CA PHE A 65 -23.52 -28.67 13.02
C PHE A 65 -23.93 -27.24 12.67
N SER A 66 -23.08 -26.24 12.90
CA SER A 66 -23.31 -24.90 12.37
C SER A 66 -23.17 -24.94 10.86
N TYR A 67 -24.28 -25.29 10.18
CA TYR A 67 -24.47 -24.98 8.78
C TYR A 67 -24.69 -23.47 8.69
N GLU A 68 -23.60 -22.71 8.77
CA GLU A 68 -23.64 -21.32 8.36
C GLU A 68 -23.96 -21.32 6.87
N SER A 69 -25.22 -21.04 6.53
CA SER A 69 -25.45 -20.25 5.34
C SER A 69 -24.51 -19.05 5.48
N LYS A 70 -23.48 -18.97 4.63
CA LYS A 70 -22.69 -17.75 4.45
C LYS A 70 -23.59 -16.68 3.84
N GLN A 71 -24.54 -16.21 4.63
CA GLN A 71 -25.23 -14.93 4.58
C GLN A 71 -25.23 -14.40 6.02
N VAL A 72 -24.03 -14.33 6.62
CA VAL A 72 -23.84 -13.27 7.60
C VAL A 72 -24.09 -11.99 6.80
N GLN A 73 -25.13 -11.25 7.17
CA GLN A 73 -25.24 -9.83 6.85
C GLN A 73 -24.02 -9.15 7.49
N GLN A 74 -22.85 -9.30 6.88
CA GLN A 74 -21.77 -8.35 7.08
C GLN A 74 -22.32 -7.04 6.52
N ASP A 75 -22.31 -6.03 7.37
CA ASP A 75 -22.67 -4.66 7.01
C ASP A 75 -21.90 -4.34 5.72
N PHE A 76 -22.62 -4.35 4.58
CA PHE A 76 -22.01 -4.06 3.30
C PHE A 76 -21.50 -2.64 3.46
N GLY A 77 -20.18 -2.45 3.57
CA GLY A 77 -19.60 -1.12 3.51
C GLY A 77 -20.29 -0.35 2.38
N ASP A 78 -20.49 0.95 2.53
CA ASP A 78 -21.36 1.76 1.66
C ASP A 78 -21.01 1.70 0.15
N GLY A 79 -19.90 1.06 -0.21
CA GLY A 79 -19.35 0.88 -1.56
C GLY A 79 -18.57 2.12 -1.99
N LYS A 80 -18.26 3.01 -1.06
CA LYS A 80 -17.56 4.26 -1.33
C LYS A 80 -16.15 3.99 -1.85
N GLY A 81 -15.82 4.62 -2.96
CA GLY A 81 -14.53 4.42 -3.63
C GLY A 81 -14.49 3.18 -4.55
N THR A 82 -15.63 2.60 -4.90
CA THR A 82 -15.72 1.45 -5.83
C THR A 82 -16.67 1.74 -6.99
N ALA A 83 -16.59 0.93 -8.05
CA ALA A 83 -17.62 0.84 -9.09
C ALA A 83 -18.80 -0.04 -8.63
N LYS A 84 -19.47 0.35 -7.53
CA LYS A 84 -20.47 -0.46 -6.79
C LYS A 84 -21.47 -1.20 -7.68
N ALA A 85 -22.11 -0.50 -8.62
CA ALA A 85 -23.11 -1.09 -9.51
C ALA A 85 -22.55 -2.21 -10.39
N LEU A 86 -21.31 -2.04 -10.87
CA LEU A 86 -20.61 -3.08 -11.64
C LEU A 86 -20.24 -4.27 -10.74
N LEU A 87 -19.76 -4.02 -9.51
CA LEU A 87 -19.40 -5.09 -8.56
C LEU A 87 -20.60 -5.94 -8.15
N GLU A 88 -21.76 -5.31 -7.88
CA GLU A 88 -23.01 -6.02 -7.58
C GLU A 88 -23.47 -6.86 -8.78
N LYS A 89 -23.31 -6.34 -10.00
CA LYS A 89 -23.61 -7.08 -11.22
C LYS A 89 -22.68 -8.28 -11.43
N ILE A 90 -21.38 -8.10 -11.20
CA ILE A 90 -20.39 -9.20 -11.22
C ILE A 90 -20.80 -10.27 -10.21
N ALA A 91 -21.10 -9.89 -8.97
CA ALA A 91 -21.52 -10.83 -7.94
C ALA A 91 -22.79 -11.60 -8.32
N GLY A 92 -23.79 -10.91 -8.89
CA GLY A 92 -25.01 -11.55 -9.39
C GLY A 92 -24.78 -12.53 -10.55
N LEU A 93 -23.73 -12.32 -11.35
CA LEU A 93 -23.38 -13.17 -12.49
C LEU A 93 -22.38 -14.29 -12.14
N GLU A 94 -21.78 -14.28 -10.95
CA GLU A 94 -20.79 -15.30 -10.55
C GLU A 94 -21.38 -16.72 -10.55
N ILE A 95 -22.68 -16.86 -10.25
CA ILE A 95 -23.37 -18.16 -10.28
C ILE A 95 -23.37 -18.80 -11.69
N GLU A 96 -23.38 -17.97 -12.72
CA GLU A 96 -23.25 -18.38 -14.12
C GLU A 96 -21.77 -18.52 -14.51
N ALA A 97 -20.92 -17.62 -14.05
CA ALA A 97 -19.49 -17.63 -14.33
C ALA A 97 -18.76 -18.87 -13.78
N GLN A 98 -19.16 -19.37 -12.61
CA GLN A 98 -18.57 -20.57 -12.00
C GLN A 98 -18.88 -21.86 -12.78
N LYS A 99 -19.77 -21.84 -13.78
CA LYS A 99 -20.01 -23.01 -14.64
C LYS A 99 -18.74 -23.43 -15.35
N SER A 100 -18.00 -22.49 -15.94
CA SER A 100 -16.69 -22.75 -16.54
C SER A 100 -15.96 -21.45 -16.85
N PHE A 101 -14.64 -21.53 -17.08
CA PHE A 101 -13.83 -20.41 -17.57
C PHE A 101 -14.40 -19.73 -18.82
N MET A 102 -14.99 -20.50 -19.75
CA MET A 102 -15.61 -19.94 -20.95
C MET A 102 -16.76 -19.00 -20.61
N HIS A 103 -17.61 -19.35 -19.63
CA HIS A 103 -18.69 -18.47 -19.19
C HIS A 103 -18.12 -17.22 -18.51
N ARG A 104 -17.18 -17.40 -17.58
CA ARG A 104 -16.53 -16.29 -16.86
C ARG A 104 -15.89 -15.27 -17.80
N PHE A 105 -15.11 -15.72 -18.78
CA PHE A 105 -14.45 -14.82 -19.73
C PHE A 105 -15.44 -14.15 -20.68
N ASN A 106 -16.52 -14.82 -21.09
CA ASN A 106 -17.57 -14.19 -21.89
C ASN A 106 -18.34 -13.13 -21.09
N ILE A 107 -18.67 -13.41 -19.82
CA ILE A 107 -19.30 -12.44 -18.93
C ILE A 107 -18.36 -11.24 -18.71
N ALA A 108 -17.09 -11.48 -18.43
CA ALA A 108 -16.10 -10.42 -18.30
C ALA A 108 -16.02 -9.57 -19.59
N ALA A 109 -16.04 -10.20 -20.76
CA ALA A 109 -16.08 -9.52 -22.07
C ALA A 109 -17.35 -8.68 -22.24
N ASP A 110 -18.51 -9.17 -21.82
CA ASP A 110 -19.79 -8.44 -21.86
C ASP A 110 -19.77 -7.20 -20.94
N LEU A 111 -19.02 -7.26 -19.84
CA LEU A 111 -18.93 -6.18 -18.84
C LEU A 111 -17.86 -5.12 -19.16
N ILE A 112 -17.03 -5.29 -20.20
CA ILE A 112 -15.95 -4.33 -20.52
C ILE A 112 -16.49 -2.92 -20.81
N GLN A 113 -17.64 -2.80 -21.46
CA GLN A 113 -18.23 -1.49 -21.76
C GLN A 113 -18.68 -0.76 -20.49
N GLU A 114 -19.29 -1.48 -19.54
CA GLU A 114 -19.68 -0.91 -18.24
C GLU A 114 -18.47 -0.58 -17.38
N ALA A 115 -17.42 -1.41 -17.42
CA ALA A 115 -16.14 -1.10 -16.77
C ALA A 115 -15.53 0.19 -17.33
N LYS A 116 -15.59 0.38 -18.65
CA LYS A 116 -15.13 1.61 -19.31
C LYS A 116 -15.92 2.84 -18.88
N GLU A 117 -17.24 2.73 -18.73
CA GLU A 117 -18.10 3.81 -18.24
C GLU A 117 -17.83 4.17 -16.78
N ALA A 118 -17.44 3.19 -15.96
CA ALA A 118 -17.03 3.38 -14.57
C ALA A 118 -15.56 3.82 -14.40
N GLY A 119 -14.78 3.91 -15.49
CA GLY A 119 -13.39 4.35 -15.50
C GLY A 119 -12.44 3.42 -14.74
N GLU A 120 -11.43 4.01 -14.09
CA GLU A 120 -10.37 3.29 -13.34
C GLU A 120 -10.94 2.29 -12.32
N LEU A 121 -11.96 2.71 -11.55
CA LEU A 121 -12.60 1.85 -10.55
C LEU A 121 -13.37 0.69 -11.18
N GLY A 122 -13.87 0.84 -12.42
CA GLY A 122 -14.53 -0.22 -13.17
C GLY A 122 -13.56 -1.35 -13.52
N PHE A 123 -12.41 -0.98 -14.08
CA PHE A 123 -11.35 -1.96 -14.38
C PHE A 123 -10.69 -2.53 -13.13
N ALA A 124 -10.58 -1.76 -12.04
CA ALA A 124 -10.16 -2.29 -10.74
C ALA A 124 -11.08 -3.43 -10.27
N GLY A 125 -12.41 -3.29 -10.44
CA GLY A 125 -13.37 -4.35 -10.15
C GLY A 125 -13.18 -5.61 -11.00
N ILE A 126 -12.96 -5.46 -12.31
CA ILE A 126 -12.66 -6.58 -13.22
C ILE A 126 -11.35 -7.27 -12.83
N LEU A 127 -10.31 -6.49 -12.51
CA LEU A 127 -9.02 -7.00 -12.05
C LEU A 127 -9.17 -7.82 -10.77
N VAL A 128 -9.85 -7.28 -9.75
CA VAL A 128 -10.11 -8.00 -8.49
C VAL A 128 -10.81 -9.34 -8.77
N TRP A 129 -11.84 -9.33 -9.61
CA TRP A 129 -12.59 -10.53 -9.94
C TRP A 129 -11.73 -11.59 -10.66
N MET A 130 -10.99 -11.18 -11.69
CA MET A 130 -10.08 -12.08 -12.41
C MET A 130 -8.93 -12.55 -11.51
N ARG A 131 -8.45 -11.72 -10.59
CA ARG A 131 -7.39 -12.10 -9.65
C ARG A 131 -7.88 -13.12 -8.64
N PHE A 132 -9.06 -12.97 -8.06
CA PHE A 132 -9.67 -13.99 -7.20
C PHE A 132 -9.85 -15.33 -7.94
N MET A 133 -10.20 -15.29 -9.22
CA MET A 133 -10.19 -16.49 -10.07
C MET A 133 -8.78 -17.07 -10.18
N ALA A 134 -7.78 -16.27 -10.54
CA ALA A 134 -6.41 -16.73 -10.76
C ALA A 134 -5.76 -17.29 -9.50
N THR A 135 -6.11 -16.78 -8.31
CA THR A 135 -5.59 -17.22 -7.00
C THR A 135 -6.45 -18.31 -6.33
N ARG A 136 -7.32 -18.98 -7.10
CA ARG A 136 -8.19 -20.09 -6.65
C ARG A 136 -9.18 -19.73 -5.54
N GLN A 137 -9.52 -18.45 -5.38
CA GLN A 137 -10.54 -18.01 -4.42
C GLN A 137 -11.96 -18.21 -4.95
N LEU A 138 -12.12 -18.41 -6.26
CA LEU A 138 -13.40 -18.65 -6.92
C LEU A 138 -13.45 -20.03 -7.57
N ILE A 139 -14.67 -20.57 -7.69
CA ILE A 139 -14.91 -21.87 -8.30
C ILE A 139 -14.71 -21.78 -9.82
N TRP A 140 -13.76 -22.57 -10.35
CA TRP A 140 -13.44 -22.55 -11.78
C TRP A 140 -14.46 -23.29 -12.66
N ASN A 141 -15.06 -24.35 -12.14
CA ASN A 141 -16.06 -25.15 -12.84
C ASN A 141 -17.03 -25.78 -11.85
N LYS A 142 -18.30 -25.91 -12.26
CA LYS A 142 -19.32 -26.62 -11.53
C LYS A 142 -20.23 -27.38 -12.50
N ASN A 143 -20.04 -28.70 -12.58
CA ASN A 143 -20.91 -29.62 -13.32
C ASN A 143 -21.15 -29.22 -14.78
N TYR A 144 -20.16 -28.64 -15.46
CA TYR A 144 -20.31 -28.22 -16.86
C TYR A 144 -19.08 -28.62 -17.68
N ASN A 145 -19.32 -29.37 -18.77
CA ASN A 145 -18.26 -29.79 -19.70
C ASN A 145 -18.08 -28.72 -20.78
N VAL A 146 -16.87 -28.16 -20.88
CA VAL A 146 -16.51 -27.21 -21.93
C VAL A 146 -15.30 -27.71 -22.71
N LYS A 147 -15.34 -27.53 -24.03
CA LYS A 147 -14.17 -27.86 -24.85
C LYS A 147 -13.07 -26.80 -24.65
N PRO A 148 -11.79 -27.19 -24.52
CA PRO A 148 -10.68 -26.24 -24.42
C PRO A 148 -10.67 -25.14 -25.51
N ARG A 149 -11.08 -25.48 -26.74
CA ARG A 149 -11.23 -24.51 -27.85
C ARG A 149 -12.25 -23.40 -27.56
N GLU A 150 -13.30 -23.69 -26.78
CA GLU A 150 -14.33 -22.72 -26.41
C GLU A 150 -13.83 -21.79 -25.30
N ILE A 151 -13.00 -22.29 -24.38
CA ILE A 151 -12.29 -21.46 -23.39
C ILE A 151 -11.34 -20.51 -24.12
N SER A 152 -10.53 -21.05 -25.05
CA SER A 152 -9.56 -20.27 -25.81
C SER A 152 -10.23 -19.17 -26.64
N LYS A 153 -11.38 -19.45 -27.26
CA LYS A 153 -12.18 -18.44 -27.97
C LYS A 153 -12.76 -17.35 -27.05
N ALA A 154 -13.18 -17.72 -25.83
CA ALA A 154 -13.70 -16.74 -24.87
C ALA A 154 -12.58 -15.84 -24.32
N GLN A 155 -11.39 -16.39 -24.07
CA GLN A 155 -10.18 -15.61 -23.75
C GLN A 155 -9.81 -14.66 -24.90
N ASP A 156 -9.84 -15.14 -26.13
CA ASP A 156 -9.53 -14.36 -27.33
C ASP A 156 -10.45 -13.13 -27.43
N ARG A 157 -11.75 -13.34 -27.26
CA ARG A 157 -12.75 -12.27 -27.22
C ARG A 157 -12.47 -11.24 -26.11
N LEU A 158 -12.19 -11.70 -24.90
CA LEU A 158 -11.90 -10.81 -23.76
C LEU A 158 -10.63 -9.99 -23.98
N THR A 159 -9.55 -10.65 -24.39
CA THR A 159 -8.25 -10.01 -24.62
C THR A 159 -8.27 -9.06 -25.81
N ASP A 160 -9.08 -9.34 -26.84
CA ASP A 160 -9.32 -8.42 -27.96
C ASP A 160 -10.02 -7.13 -27.52
N LEU A 161 -10.98 -7.22 -26.62
CA LEU A 161 -11.61 -6.03 -26.04
C LEU A 161 -10.62 -5.26 -25.16
N LEU A 162 -9.82 -5.95 -24.35
CA LEU A 162 -8.83 -5.32 -23.47
C LEU A 162 -7.72 -4.61 -24.25
N GLN A 163 -7.21 -5.15 -25.36
CA GLN A 163 -6.24 -4.41 -26.20
C GLN A 163 -6.83 -3.13 -26.80
N ASN A 164 -8.13 -3.12 -27.13
CA ASN A 164 -8.81 -1.93 -27.62
C ASN A 164 -8.97 -0.87 -26.51
N VAL A 165 -9.28 -1.30 -25.28
CA VAL A 165 -9.27 -0.41 -24.11
C VAL A 165 -7.88 0.15 -23.88
N TYR A 166 -6.82 -0.68 -23.93
CA TYR A 166 -5.44 -0.25 -23.74
C TYR A 166 -5.03 0.92 -24.65
N ILE A 167 -5.49 0.92 -25.91
CA ILE A 167 -5.25 2.04 -26.84
C ILE A 167 -6.18 3.22 -26.59
N SER A 168 -7.48 2.96 -26.40
CA SER A 168 -8.49 4.02 -26.32
C SER A 168 -8.59 4.75 -24.98
N ASN A 169 -8.05 4.17 -23.90
CA ASN A 169 -8.09 4.70 -22.53
C ASN A 169 -6.70 4.65 -21.87
N PRO A 170 -5.81 5.60 -22.19
CA PRO A 170 -4.44 5.64 -21.66
C PRO A 170 -4.36 5.61 -20.13
N GLU A 171 -5.34 6.20 -19.45
CA GLU A 171 -5.45 6.28 -18.00
C GLU A 171 -5.71 4.94 -17.29
N CYS A 172 -6.09 3.90 -18.04
CA CYS A 172 -6.37 2.56 -17.49
C CYS A 172 -5.36 1.50 -17.94
N ARG A 173 -4.30 1.87 -18.67
CA ARG A 173 -3.37 0.91 -19.30
C ARG A 173 -2.71 0.00 -18.28
N GLU A 174 -2.25 0.55 -17.18
CA GLU A 174 -1.64 -0.21 -16.09
C GLU A 174 -2.60 -1.28 -15.55
N ILE A 175 -3.83 -0.93 -15.20
CA ILE A 175 -4.83 -1.88 -14.69
C ILE A 175 -5.20 -2.91 -15.76
N VAL A 176 -5.34 -2.50 -17.02
CA VAL A 176 -5.64 -3.41 -18.15
C VAL A 176 -4.53 -4.43 -18.34
N ARG A 177 -3.25 -4.03 -18.25
CA ARG A 177 -2.12 -4.97 -18.28
C ARG A 177 -2.17 -5.95 -17.11
N MET A 178 -2.54 -5.48 -15.92
CA MET A 178 -2.72 -6.34 -14.75
C MET A 178 -3.89 -7.33 -14.95
N ILE A 179 -4.95 -6.95 -15.65
CA ILE A 179 -6.03 -7.89 -16.02
C ILE A 179 -5.48 -8.93 -17.01
N LEU A 180 -4.78 -8.48 -18.06
CA LEU A 180 -4.18 -9.36 -19.06
C LEU A 180 -3.22 -10.38 -18.46
N SER A 181 -2.48 -10.03 -17.40
CA SER A 181 -1.57 -10.97 -16.73
C SER A 181 -2.29 -12.08 -15.95
N THR A 182 -3.59 -11.92 -15.67
CA THR A 182 -4.43 -12.94 -14.99
C THR A 182 -5.18 -13.87 -15.94
N VAL A 183 -5.12 -13.62 -17.25
CA VAL A 183 -5.82 -14.40 -18.27
C VAL A 183 -4.86 -14.91 -19.36
N GLY A 184 -5.17 -16.06 -19.95
CA GLY A 184 -4.42 -16.55 -21.10
C GLY A 184 -4.69 -15.70 -22.35
N ARG A 185 -3.75 -15.71 -23.29
CA ARG A 185 -3.84 -14.98 -24.58
C ARG A 185 -5.11 -15.30 -25.38
N GLY A 186 -5.56 -16.56 -25.35
CA GLY A 186 -6.61 -17.03 -26.23
C GLY A 186 -6.20 -17.11 -27.70
N GLY A 187 -7.09 -17.63 -28.54
CA GLY A 187 -6.89 -17.68 -29.99
C GLY A 187 -8.01 -18.41 -30.74
N GLU A 188 -8.10 -18.18 -32.05
CA GLU A 188 -8.99 -18.93 -32.94
C GLU A 188 -8.42 -20.32 -33.30
N GLY A 189 -9.30 -21.31 -33.49
CA GLY A 189 -8.96 -22.63 -34.06
C GLY A 189 -8.52 -23.73 -33.08
N ASP A 190 -7.59 -24.58 -33.52
CA ASP A 190 -7.20 -25.85 -32.88
C ASP A 190 -6.31 -25.71 -31.63
N VAL A 191 -5.90 -24.50 -31.23
CA VAL A 191 -4.92 -24.28 -30.13
C VAL A 191 -5.38 -24.93 -28.82
N GLY A 192 -6.64 -24.74 -28.42
CA GLY A 192 -7.21 -25.45 -27.28
C GLY A 192 -7.42 -26.94 -27.55
N GLN A 193 -7.78 -27.32 -28.79
CA GLN A 193 -7.99 -28.73 -29.17
C GLN A 193 -6.69 -29.55 -29.07
N ARG A 194 -5.53 -28.93 -29.31
CA ARG A 194 -4.21 -29.56 -29.16
C ARG A 194 -3.97 -30.13 -27.77
N ILE A 195 -4.53 -29.51 -26.72
CA ILE A 195 -4.45 -30.06 -25.36
C ILE A 195 -5.01 -31.50 -25.33
N ARG A 196 -6.11 -31.78 -26.04
CA ARG A 196 -6.73 -33.11 -26.08
C ARG A 196 -5.99 -34.05 -27.03
N ASP A 197 -5.53 -33.55 -28.16
CA ASP A 197 -4.92 -34.40 -29.19
C ASP A 197 -3.49 -34.83 -28.77
N GLU A 198 -2.70 -33.91 -28.19
CA GLU A 198 -1.32 -34.19 -27.80
C GLU A 198 -1.22 -35.16 -26.62
N ILE A 199 -2.12 -35.08 -25.63
CA ILE A 199 -2.11 -36.03 -24.50
C ILE A 199 -2.39 -37.48 -24.95
N LEU A 200 -3.25 -37.67 -25.96
CA LEU A 200 -3.49 -38.97 -26.59
C LEU A 200 -2.25 -39.49 -27.33
N VAL A 201 -1.53 -38.58 -28.00
CA VAL A 201 -0.26 -38.92 -28.66
C VAL A 201 0.80 -39.32 -27.65
N ILE A 202 0.92 -38.61 -26.51
CA ILE A 202 1.85 -38.96 -25.42
C ILE A 202 1.55 -40.37 -24.91
N GLN A 203 0.28 -40.66 -24.59
CA GLN A 203 -0.14 -41.98 -24.11
C GLN A 203 0.21 -43.10 -25.09
N ARG A 204 -0.02 -42.87 -26.39
CA ARG A 204 0.26 -43.83 -27.46
C ARG A 204 1.75 -44.03 -27.69
N ASN A 205 2.51 -42.95 -27.85
CA ASN A 205 3.94 -43.00 -28.17
C ASN A 205 4.75 -43.62 -27.02
N ASN A 206 4.32 -43.41 -25.78
CA ASN A 206 5.04 -43.88 -24.60
C ASN A 206 4.42 -45.14 -24.00
N ASN A 207 3.34 -45.70 -24.55
CA ASN A 207 2.63 -46.85 -23.99
C ASN A 207 2.28 -46.67 -22.49
N CYS A 208 1.78 -45.49 -22.12
CA CYS A 208 1.45 -45.12 -20.73
C CYS A 208 -0.05 -44.86 -20.52
N LYS A 209 -0.91 -45.43 -21.37
CA LYS A 209 -2.37 -45.35 -21.21
C LYS A 209 -2.82 -46.12 -19.95
N GLY A 210 -3.76 -45.54 -19.20
CA GLY A 210 -4.33 -46.11 -17.97
C GLY A 210 -3.86 -45.38 -16.71
N GLY A 211 -4.45 -45.73 -15.56
CA GLY A 211 -4.18 -45.09 -14.27
C GLY A 211 -4.27 -43.56 -14.34
N MET A 212 -3.30 -42.88 -13.74
CA MET A 212 -3.24 -41.42 -13.66
C MET A 212 -3.32 -40.74 -15.03
N MET A 213 -2.63 -41.28 -16.05
CA MET A 213 -2.60 -40.65 -17.38
C MET A 213 -3.96 -40.66 -18.07
N GLU A 214 -4.76 -41.72 -17.87
CA GLU A 214 -6.12 -41.77 -18.43
C GLU A 214 -7.06 -40.86 -17.64
N GLU A 215 -6.97 -40.87 -16.31
CA GLU A 215 -7.76 -39.98 -15.44
C GLU A 215 -7.49 -38.51 -15.77
N TRP A 216 -6.21 -38.12 -15.92
CA TRP A 216 -5.84 -36.77 -16.31
C TRP A 216 -6.31 -36.41 -17.72
N HIS A 217 -6.23 -37.34 -18.68
CA HIS A 217 -6.81 -37.14 -20.02
C HIS A 217 -8.33 -36.90 -19.95
N GLN A 218 -9.08 -37.67 -19.15
CA GLN A 218 -10.52 -37.46 -18.96
C GLN A 218 -10.81 -36.10 -18.33
N LYS A 219 -9.99 -35.68 -17.36
CA LYS A 219 -10.04 -34.34 -16.76
C LYS A 219 -9.84 -33.25 -17.81
N LEU A 220 -8.77 -33.30 -18.59
CA LEU A 220 -8.45 -32.34 -19.66
C LEU A 220 -9.54 -32.30 -20.74
N HIS A 221 -10.11 -33.46 -21.06
CA HIS A 221 -11.22 -33.56 -21.99
C HIS A 221 -12.49 -32.94 -21.42
N ASN A 222 -12.75 -33.00 -20.11
CA ASN A 222 -13.91 -32.35 -19.52
C ASN A 222 -13.68 -30.84 -19.32
N ASN A 223 -12.60 -30.50 -18.63
CA ASN A 223 -12.22 -29.13 -18.28
C ASN A 223 -10.71 -29.01 -18.07
N THR A 224 -10.04 -28.30 -18.97
CA THR A 224 -8.65 -27.91 -18.77
C THR A 224 -8.57 -26.65 -17.88
N SER A 225 -7.52 -26.55 -17.08
CA SER A 225 -7.31 -25.47 -16.10
C SER A 225 -5.81 -25.20 -15.89
N PRO A 226 -5.45 -24.06 -15.28
CA PRO A 226 -4.06 -23.77 -14.92
C PRO A 226 -3.36 -24.86 -14.09
N ASP A 227 -4.10 -25.58 -13.23
CA ASP A 227 -3.57 -26.72 -12.47
C ASP A 227 -2.92 -27.80 -13.38
N ASP A 228 -3.33 -27.93 -14.65
CA ASP A 228 -2.78 -28.92 -15.58
C ASP A 228 -1.31 -28.64 -15.93
N VAL A 229 -0.88 -27.37 -15.92
CA VAL A 229 0.53 -26.97 -16.11
C VAL A 229 1.36 -27.55 -14.97
N ILE A 230 0.88 -27.42 -13.73
CA ILE A 230 1.56 -27.92 -12.53
C ILE A 230 1.53 -29.45 -12.48
N ILE A 231 0.42 -30.08 -12.84
CA ILE A 231 0.33 -31.55 -12.94
C ILE A 231 1.36 -32.08 -13.94
N CYS A 232 1.49 -31.45 -15.11
CA CYS A 232 2.51 -31.80 -16.10
C CYS A 232 3.93 -31.63 -15.53
N GLN A 233 4.18 -30.55 -14.77
CA GLN A 233 5.50 -30.27 -14.17
C GLN A 233 5.85 -31.32 -13.13
N ALA A 234 4.90 -31.68 -12.27
CA ALA A 234 5.07 -32.72 -11.28
C ALA A 234 5.39 -34.09 -11.92
N LEU A 235 4.79 -34.42 -13.07
CA LEU A 235 5.16 -35.62 -13.83
C LEU A 235 6.58 -35.54 -14.39
N ILE A 236 7.01 -34.38 -14.89
CA ILE A 236 8.38 -34.18 -15.37
C ILE A 236 9.38 -34.31 -14.21
N ASP A 237 9.11 -33.71 -13.06
CA ASP A 237 9.97 -33.77 -11.88
C ASP A 237 10.05 -35.18 -11.29
N TYR A 238 8.93 -35.90 -11.27
CA TYR A 238 8.87 -37.33 -10.96
C TYR A 238 9.80 -38.14 -11.86
N ILE A 239 9.77 -37.90 -13.17
CA ILE A 239 10.61 -38.65 -14.12
C ILE A 239 12.10 -38.24 -14.00
N LYS A 240 12.39 -36.95 -13.79
CA LYS A 240 13.76 -36.44 -13.60
C LYS A 240 14.41 -36.94 -12.31
N SER A 241 13.61 -37.14 -11.25
CA SER A 241 14.05 -37.68 -9.96
C SER A 241 14.12 -39.21 -9.91
N ASP A 242 14.28 -39.87 -11.07
CA ASP A 242 14.33 -41.32 -11.20
C ASP A 242 13.09 -42.04 -10.63
N PHE A 243 11.91 -41.45 -10.86
CA PHE A 243 10.60 -41.97 -10.46
C PHE A 243 10.38 -41.95 -8.93
N ASP A 244 10.89 -40.93 -8.25
CA ASP A 244 10.59 -40.69 -6.83
C ASP A 244 9.24 -39.98 -6.67
N ILE A 245 8.26 -40.70 -6.12
CA ILE A 245 6.91 -40.18 -5.87
C ILE A 245 6.91 -38.99 -4.89
N SER A 246 7.95 -38.85 -4.06
CA SER A 246 8.07 -37.71 -3.16
C SER A 246 8.27 -36.39 -3.93
N ALA A 247 8.99 -36.42 -5.05
CA ALA A 247 9.18 -35.26 -5.91
C ALA A 247 7.87 -34.84 -6.60
N TYR A 248 7.05 -35.81 -7.03
CA TYR A 248 5.71 -35.55 -7.59
C TYR A 248 4.84 -34.78 -6.60
N TRP A 249 4.69 -35.32 -5.38
CA TRP A 249 3.86 -34.70 -4.34
C TRP A 249 4.44 -33.39 -3.84
N LYS A 250 5.77 -33.24 -3.79
CA LYS A 250 6.42 -31.98 -3.45
C LYS A 250 6.03 -30.89 -4.46
N THR A 251 6.23 -31.13 -5.76
CA THR A 251 5.88 -30.16 -6.80
C THR A 251 4.39 -29.77 -6.75
N LEU A 252 3.49 -30.73 -6.53
CA LEU A 252 2.05 -30.44 -6.39
C LEU A 252 1.73 -29.61 -5.14
N ASN A 253 2.23 -30.01 -3.96
CA ASN A 253 1.92 -29.35 -2.69
C ASN A 253 2.54 -27.94 -2.60
N ASP A 254 3.78 -27.76 -3.09
CA ASP A 254 4.44 -26.45 -3.16
C ASP A 254 3.64 -25.45 -4.03
N ASN A 255 2.79 -25.97 -4.93
CA ASN A 255 1.90 -25.20 -5.79
C ASN A 255 0.41 -25.28 -5.37
N GLY A 256 0.13 -25.72 -4.14
CA GLY A 256 -1.22 -25.75 -3.56
C GLY A 256 -2.19 -26.76 -4.18
N ILE A 257 -1.69 -27.79 -4.87
CA ILE A 257 -2.51 -28.90 -5.39
C ILE A 257 -2.39 -30.07 -4.44
N THR A 258 -3.35 -30.21 -3.52
CA THR A 258 -3.38 -31.33 -2.58
C THR A 258 -4.07 -32.56 -3.19
N LYS A 259 -4.01 -33.70 -2.50
CA LYS A 259 -4.75 -34.90 -2.89
C LYS A 259 -6.26 -34.65 -2.94
N GLU A 260 -6.78 -33.89 -1.98
CA GLU A 260 -8.20 -33.48 -1.94
C GLU A 260 -8.56 -32.65 -3.18
N ARG A 261 -7.65 -31.77 -3.63
CA ARG A 261 -7.85 -30.97 -4.84
C ARG A 261 -7.89 -31.83 -6.11
N LEU A 262 -7.02 -32.83 -6.24
CA LEU A 262 -7.06 -33.77 -7.36
C LEU A 262 -8.38 -34.56 -7.41
N LEU A 263 -8.92 -34.89 -6.24
CA LEU A 263 -10.20 -35.58 -6.08
C LEU A 263 -11.42 -34.67 -6.25
N SER A 264 -11.27 -33.36 -6.10
CA SER A 264 -12.37 -32.39 -6.20
C SER A 264 -12.76 -32.03 -7.63
N TYR A 265 -11.97 -32.43 -8.63
CA TYR A 265 -12.32 -32.18 -10.03
C TYR A 265 -13.54 -33.02 -10.45
N ASP A 266 -14.41 -32.48 -11.32
CA ASP A 266 -15.55 -33.22 -11.90
C ASP A 266 -15.16 -34.59 -12.48
N ARG A 267 -13.94 -34.68 -13.02
CA ARG A 267 -13.25 -35.92 -13.38
C ARG A 267 -12.00 -36.02 -12.52
N ALA A 268 -12.16 -36.65 -11.37
CA ALA A 268 -11.13 -36.80 -10.36
C ALA A 268 -9.93 -37.61 -10.85
N ILE A 269 -8.74 -37.25 -10.37
CA ILE A 269 -7.50 -38.01 -10.53
C ILE A 269 -7.26 -38.75 -9.21
N HIS A 270 -7.38 -40.08 -9.25
CA HIS A 270 -7.29 -40.97 -8.10
C HIS A 270 -5.94 -41.67 -8.00
N SER A 271 -5.34 -41.98 -9.14
CA SER A 271 -4.16 -42.82 -9.27
C SER A 271 -2.88 -41.98 -9.20
N GLU A 272 -1.83 -42.54 -8.61
CA GLU A 272 -0.47 -42.00 -8.70
C GLU A 272 0.19 -42.36 -10.05
N PRO A 273 1.18 -41.57 -10.52
CA PRO A 273 1.91 -41.89 -11.75
C PRO A 273 2.73 -43.17 -11.59
N ASN A 274 2.54 -44.11 -12.51
CA ASN A 274 3.28 -45.38 -12.55
C ASN A 274 3.86 -45.60 -13.95
N PHE A 275 5.10 -45.15 -14.15
CA PHE A 275 5.82 -45.27 -15.42
C PHE A 275 6.97 -46.26 -15.31
N ARG A 276 7.32 -46.87 -16.44
CA ARG A 276 8.48 -47.77 -16.53
C ARG A 276 9.74 -46.99 -16.93
N ARG A 277 10.89 -47.47 -16.49
CA ARG A 277 12.19 -46.82 -16.75
C ARG A 277 12.53 -46.70 -18.24
N ASP A 278 12.09 -47.65 -19.07
CA ASP A 278 12.25 -47.60 -20.54
C ASP A 278 11.48 -46.44 -21.20
N GLN A 279 10.49 -45.86 -20.51
CA GLN A 279 9.68 -44.76 -21.02
C GLN A 279 10.29 -43.37 -20.71
N LYS A 280 11.38 -43.30 -19.92
CA LYS A 280 11.94 -42.05 -19.36
C LYS A 280 12.18 -40.97 -20.42
N ASP A 281 13.01 -41.26 -21.42
CA ASP A 281 13.43 -40.28 -22.42
C ASP A 281 12.28 -39.84 -23.33
N GLY A 282 11.42 -40.79 -23.71
CA GLY A 282 10.23 -40.52 -24.51
C GLY A 282 9.23 -39.62 -23.77
N LEU A 283 8.96 -39.92 -22.49
CA LEU A 283 8.05 -39.13 -21.67
C LEU A 283 8.61 -37.73 -21.39
N LEU A 284 9.90 -37.58 -21.09
CA LEU A 284 10.51 -36.26 -20.87
C LEU A 284 10.40 -35.38 -22.12
N ARG A 285 10.66 -35.95 -23.31
CA ARG A 285 10.51 -35.22 -24.58
C ARG A 285 9.05 -34.85 -24.84
N ASP A 286 8.14 -35.80 -24.74
CA ASP A 286 6.75 -35.59 -25.17
C ASP A 286 5.96 -34.76 -24.13
N LEU A 287 6.15 -34.96 -22.82
CA LEU A 287 5.58 -34.11 -21.76
C LEU A 287 6.21 -32.71 -21.77
N GLY A 288 7.51 -32.59 -22.08
CA GLY A 288 8.16 -31.30 -22.25
C GLY A 288 7.55 -30.49 -23.40
N ASN A 289 7.24 -31.13 -24.53
CA ASN A 289 6.50 -30.49 -25.62
C ASN A 289 5.07 -30.11 -25.20
N TYR A 290 4.38 -31.00 -24.49
CA TYR A 290 3.02 -30.78 -24.03
C TYR A 290 2.90 -29.66 -22.99
N MET A 291 3.92 -29.50 -22.14
CA MET A 291 4.04 -28.38 -21.21
C MET A 291 3.96 -27.04 -21.92
N ARG A 292 4.66 -26.88 -23.06
CA ARG A 292 4.58 -25.65 -23.85
C ARG A 292 3.16 -25.39 -24.35
N THR A 293 2.46 -26.42 -24.83
CA THR A 293 1.06 -26.31 -25.27
C THR A 293 0.13 -25.89 -24.13
N LEU A 294 0.29 -26.48 -22.93
CA LEU A 294 -0.51 -26.11 -21.76
C LEU A 294 -0.25 -24.66 -21.33
N LYS A 295 1.03 -24.25 -21.27
CA LYS A 295 1.43 -22.88 -20.92
C LYS A 295 0.91 -21.86 -21.94
N ALA A 296 0.99 -22.16 -23.23
CA ALA A 296 0.47 -21.26 -24.28
C ALA A 296 -1.03 -20.96 -24.15
N VAL A 297 -1.81 -21.87 -23.56
CA VAL A 297 -3.26 -21.69 -23.35
C VAL A 297 -3.58 -21.07 -21.98
N HIS A 298 -2.92 -21.52 -20.92
CA HIS A 298 -3.26 -21.15 -19.54
C HIS A 298 -2.39 -20.07 -18.91
N SER A 299 -1.20 -19.81 -19.45
CA SER A 299 -0.25 -18.83 -18.93
C SER A 299 -0.10 -17.66 -19.88
N GLY A 300 -0.79 -16.55 -19.58
CA GLY A 300 -0.64 -15.31 -20.35
C GLY A 300 0.79 -14.76 -20.35
N ALA A 301 1.54 -14.97 -19.27
CA ALA A 301 2.91 -14.46 -19.10
C ALA A 301 4.02 -15.47 -19.43
N ASP A 302 3.75 -16.54 -20.20
CA ASP A 302 4.80 -17.48 -20.60
C ASP A 302 5.70 -16.89 -21.68
N LEU A 303 6.99 -16.72 -21.35
CA LEU A 303 7.97 -16.03 -22.19
C LEU A 303 8.23 -16.75 -23.51
N GLU A 304 8.45 -18.07 -23.49
CA GLU A 304 8.73 -18.86 -24.69
C GLU A 304 7.57 -18.78 -25.68
N SER A 305 6.33 -18.93 -25.19
CA SER A 305 5.12 -18.79 -26.00
C SER A 305 4.96 -17.38 -26.57
N ALA A 306 5.20 -16.34 -25.78
CA ALA A 306 5.07 -14.96 -26.22
C ALA A 306 6.10 -14.60 -27.30
N ILE A 307 7.36 -15.00 -27.12
CA ILE A 307 8.43 -14.83 -28.13
C ILE A 307 8.05 -15.55 -29.43
N THR A 308 7.60 -16.80 -29.33
CA THR A 308 7.19 -17.60 -30.49
C THR A 308 6.04 -16.95 -31.26
N ASN A 309 5.04 -16.39 -30.56
CA ASN A 309 3.92 -15.70 -31.18
C ASN A 309 4.34 -14.42 -31.93
N CYS A 310 5.39 -13.74 -31.47
CA CYS A 310 5.91 -12.52 -32.08
C CYS A 310 6.89 -12.78 -33.24
N LEU A 311 7.83 -13.72 -33.07
CA LEU A 311 8.83 -14.06 -34.09
C LEU A 311 8.29 -14.98 -35.18
N GLY A 312 7.14 -15.61 -34.94
CA GLY A 312 6.58 -16.59 -35.85
C GLY A 312 7.25 -17.96 -35.70
N TYR A 313 6.51 -18.98 -36.14
CA TYR A 313 6.95 -20.36 -36.03
C TYR A 313 6.36 -21.19 -37.16
N ARG A 314 7.17 -22.13 -37.65
CA ARG A 314 6.77 -23.14 -38.64
C ARG A 314 7.25 -24.51 -38.15
N SER A 315 6.31 -25.42 -37.92
CA SER A 315 6.62 -26.82 -37.62
C SER A 315 6.68 -27.63 -38.92
N GLU A 316 7.88 -28.13 -39.26
CA GLU A 316 8.10 -29.09 -40.34
C GLU A 316 8.46 -30.46 -39.74
N GLY A 317 7.53 -31.42 -39.71
CA GLY A 317 7.72 -32.76 -39.11
C GLY A 317 6.60 -33.74 -39.44
N GLN A 318 6.59 -34.96 -38.88
CA GLN A 318 5.43 -35.87 -38.92
C GLN A 318 4.74 -35.87 -37.55
N GLY A 319 3.49 -35.36 -37.49
CA GLY A 319 2.68 -35.23 -36.27
C GLY A 319 1.51 -34.24 -36.46
N PHE A 320 0.68 -34.03 -35.44
CA PHE A 320 -0.45 -33.06 -35.52
C PHE A 320 -0.01 -31.59 -35.64
N MET A 321 1.27 -31.28 -35.39
CA MET A 321 1.87 -29.95 -35.61
C MET A 321 2.22 -29.67 -37.08
N VAL A 322 1.86 -30.55 -38.02
CA VAL A 322 2.06 -30.31 -39.46
C VAL A 322 1.14 -29.20 -39.94
N GLY A 323 1.71 -28.10 -40.41
CA GLY A 323 0.98 -27.03 -41.10
C GLY A 323 0.58 -25.81 -40.27
N VAL A 324 0.96 -25.74 -38.99
CA VAL A 324 0.79 -24.50 -38.19
C VAL A 324 1.87 -23.50 -38.60
N GLN A 325 1.42 -22.36 -39.16
CA GLN A 325 2.27 -21.24 -39.53
C GLN A 325 1.81 -19.99 -38.79
N ILE A 326 2.61 -19.53 -37.84
CA ILE A 326 2.45 -18.20 -37.24
C ILE A 326 3.41 -17.28 -37.99
N ASN A 327 2.86 -16.25 -38.62
CA ASN A 327 3.70 -15.26 -39.30
C ASN A 327 4.32 -14.31 -38.25
N PRO A 328 5.60 -13.92 -38.43
CA PRO A 328 6.24 -12.90 -37.61
C PRO A 328 5.46 -11.58 -37.64
N ILE A 329 5.51 -10.81 -36.55
CA ILE A 329 4.93 -9.46 -36.53
C ILE A 329 5.75 -8.57 -37.48
N PRO A 330 5.10 -7.85 -38.42
CA PRO A 330 5.81 -6.96 -39.32
C PRO A 330 6.37 -5.74 -38.58
N ASN A 331 7.49 -5.19 -39.08
CA ASN A 331 8.12 -3.97 -38.56
C ASN A 331 8.63 -4.05 -37.12
N LEU A 332 9.05 -5.24 -36.65
CA LEU A 332 9.85 -5.34 -35.44
C LEU A 332 11.18 -4.58 -35.60
N PRO A 333 11.74 -3.98 -34.52
CA PRO A 333 13.02 -3.28 -34.59
C PRO A 333 14.15 -4.18 -35.09
N SER A 334 15.14 -3.59 -35.77
CA SER A 334 16.32 -4.33 -36.24
C SER A 334 17.14 -4.82 -35.05
N GLY A 335 17.50 -6.11 -35.01
CA GLY A 335 18.22 -6.73 -33.88
C GLY A 335 17.28 -7.30 -32.80
N PHE A 336 15.98 -6.98 -32.85
CA PHE A 336 15.02 -7.47 -31.86
C PHE A 336 14.83 -9.00 -31.87
N PRO A 337 14.77 -9.68 -33.03
CA PRO A 337 14.74 -11.15 -33.05
C PRO A 337 15.97 -11.80 -32.41
N GLU A 338 17.15 -11.26 -32.67
CA GLU A 338 18.41 -11.73 -32.09
C GLU A 338 18.42 -11.51 -30.57
N LEU A 339 17.89 -10.38 -30.10
CA LEU A 339 17.73 -10.08 -28.68
C LEU A 339 16.76 -11.04 -27.97
N LEU A 340 15.60 -11.35 -28.57
CA LEU A 340 14.67 -12.32 -28.01
C LEU A 340 15.22 -13.76 -28.03
N GLN A 341 16.03 -14.09 -29.05
CA GLN A 341 16.76 -15.36 -29.07
C GLN A 341 17.77 -15.43 -27.93
N PHE A 342 18.57 -14.36 -27.73
CA PHE A 342 19.49 -14.26 -26.59
C PHE A 342 18.75 -14.45 -25.26
N VAL A 343 17.65 -13.74 -25.04
CA VAL A 343 16.83 -13.88 -23.84
C VAL A 343 16.38 -15.34 -23.66
N SER A 344 15.84 -15.97 -24.71
CA SER A 344 15.36 -17.35 -24.65
C SER A 344 16.46 -18.36 -24.29
N GLU A 345 17.67 -18.16 -24.80
CA GLU A 345 18.83 -19.03 -24.54
C GLU A 345 19.37 -18.90 -23.11
N HIS A 346 19.20 -17.73 -22.46
CA HIS A 346 19.82 -17.40 -21.17
C HIS A 346 18.84 -17.37 -19.98
N VAL A 347 17.53 -17.61 -20.18
CA VAL A 347 16.50 -17.59 -19.09
C VAL A 347 16.78 -18.57 -17.93
N GLU A 348 17.52 -19.64 -18.21
CA GLU A 348 17.91 -20.65 -17.21
C GLU A 348 19.33 -20.47 -16.67
N ASP A 349 20.04 -19.42 -17.11
CA ASP A 349 21.39 -19.15 -16.64
C ASP A 349 21.41 -18.68 -15.19
N ARG A 350 22.52 -18.99 -14.51
CA ARG A 350 22.75 -18.56 -13.11
C ARG A 350 23.17 -17.10 -13.02
N ASN A 351 24.01 -16.63 -13.96
CA ASN A 351 24.41 -15.24 -14.01
C ASN A 351 23.30 -14.43 -14.70
N VAL A 352 22.56 -13.68 -13.90
CA VAL A 352 21.35 -12.99 -14.36
C VAL A 352 21.60 -11.59 -14.89
N GLU A 353 22.81 -11.03 -14.77
CA GLU A 353 23.08 -9.63 -15.11
C GLU A 353 22.83 -9.34 -16.61
N ALA A 354 23.46 -10.13 -17.49
CA ALA A 354 23.26 -9.99 -18.94
C ALA A 354 21.82 -10.32 -19.37
N LEU A 355 21.18 -11.29 -18.70
CA LEU A 355 19.77 -11.62 -18.94
C LEU A 355 18.86 -10.43 -18.58
N LEU A 356 19.08 -9.77 -17.45
CA LEU A 356 18.29 -8.62 -17.01
C LEU A 356 18.42 -7.45 -17.98
N GLU A 357 19.63 -7.16 -18.45
CA GLU A 357 19.90 -6.16 -19.48
C GLU A 357 19.13 -6.49 -20.78
N GLY A 358 19.26 -7.72 -21.27
CA GLY A 358 18.58 -8.15 -22.50
C GLY A 358 17.05 -8.12 -22.38
N LEU A 359 16.51 -8.49 -21.22
CA LEU A 359 15.07 -8.39 -20.94
C LEU A 359 14.59 -6.93 -20.97
N LEU A 360 15.32 -6.01 -20.33
CA LEU A 360 14.97 -4.59 -20.29
C LEU A 360 15.10 -3.91 -21.64
N GLU A 361 16.19 -4.19 -22.37
CA GLU A 361 16.37 -3.73 -23.74
C GLU A 361 15.21 -4.19 -24.62
N ALA A 362 14.77 -5.46 -24.47
CA ALA A 362 13.64 -5.96 -25.23
C ALA A 362 12.34 -5.20 -24.90
N ARG A 363 12.10 -4.88 -23.62
CA ARG A 363 10.95 -4.07 -23.21
C ARG A 363 11.01 -2.63 -23.73
N GLN A 364 12.19 -2.01 -23.73
CA GLN A 364 12.40 -0.68 -24.28
C GLN A 364 12.10 -0.64 -25.79
N GLU A 365 12.62 -1.61 -26.55
CA GLU A 365 12.46 -1.70 -28.00
C GLU A 365 11.00 -1.91 -28.44
N ILE A 366 10.21 -2.69 -27.70
CA ILE A 366 8.78 -2.88 -28.03
C ILE A 366 7.88 -1.76 -27.55
N ARG A 367 8.30 -0.97 -26.55
CA ARG A 367 7.45 0.05 -25.92
C ARG A 367 6.82 1.03 -26.93
N PRO A 368 7.53 1.57 -27.94
CA PRO A 368 6.91 2.44 -28.95
C PRO A 368 5.82 1.76 -29.78
N LEU A 369 5.88 0.43 -29.94
CA LEU A 369 4.90 -0.35 -30.69
C LEU A 369 3.62 -0.58 -29.86
N LEU A 370 3.72 -0.63 -28.53
CA LEU A 370 2.55 -0.79 -27.65
C LEU A 370 1.59 0.40 -27.72
N PHE A 371 2.06 1.58 -28.11
CA PHE A 371 1.24 2.80 -28.20
C PHE A 371 0.62 3.03 -29.58
N LYS A 372 0.88 2.16 -30.55
CA LYS A 372 0.36 2.27 -31.91
C LYS A 372 -0.72 1.23 -32.15
N HIS A 373 -1.73 1.58 -32.95
CA HIS A 373 -2.63 0.56 -33.49
C HIS A 373 -1.84 -0.43 -34.35
N ASN A 374 -1.96 -1.70 -34.01
CA ASN A 374 -1.34 -2.83 -34.70
C ASN A 374 -2.31 -4.02 -34.65
N ASP A 375 -2.50 -4.69 -35.78
CA ASP A 375 -3.39 -5.87 -35.88
C ASP A 375 -2.95 -7.04 -34.98
N ARG A 376 -1.69 -7.02 -34.52
CA ARG A 376 -1.11 -8.00 -33.60
C ARG A 376 -0.71 -7.37 -32.25
N LEU A 377 -1.32 -6.25 -31.85
CA LEU A 377 -1.00 -5.56 -30.58
C LEU A 377 -1.14 -6.47 -29.35
N LYS A 378 -2.17 -7.32 -29.31
CA LYS A 378 -2.35 -8.35 -28.29
C LYS A 378 -1.07 -9.16 -28.04
N ASP A 379 -0.38 -9.61 -29.09
CA ASP A 379 0.84 -10.41 -28.94
C ASP A 379 1.99 -9.60 -28.34
N LEU A 380 2.11 -8.32 -28.72
CA LEU A 380 3.10 -7.42 -28.14
C LEU A 380 2.82 -7.14 -26.66
N LEU A 381 1.56 -7.01 -26.26
CA LEU A 381 1.16 -6.83 -24.86
C LEU A 381 1.52 -8.05 -24.02
N PHE A 382 1.22 -9.26 -24.50
CA PHE A 382 1.58 -10.49 -23.81
C PHE A 382 3.10 -10.71 -23.76
N LEU A 383 3.83 -10.31 -24.81
CA LEU A 383 5.30 -10.30 -24.78
C LEU A 383 5.83 -9.36 -23.71
N ASP A 384 5.33 -8.12 -23.59
CA ASP A 384 5.81 -7.20 -22.57
C ASP A 384 5.50 -7.68 -21.14
N ILE A 385 4.31 -8.27 -20.92
CA ILE A 385 3.94 -8.88 -19.63
C ILE A 385 4.86 -10.07 -19.30
N ALA A 386 5.18 -10.90 -20.30
CA ALA A 386 6.08 -12.04 -20.10
C ALA A 386 7.53 -11.61 -19.82
N LEU A 387 8.03 -10.58 -20.53
CA LEU A 387 9.34 -9.98 -20.26
C LEU A 387 9.39 -9.39 -18.85
N GLU A 388 8.36 -8.63 -18.44
CA GLU A 388 8.23 -8.08 -17.10
C GLU A 388 8.28 -9.15 -16.00
N SER A 389 7.50 -10.22 -16.15
CA SER A 389 7.49 -11.36 -15.21
C SER A 389 8.84 -12.08 -15.14
N SER A 390 9.54 -12.15 -16.27
CA SER A 390 10.86 -12.79 -16.38
C SER A 390 11.94 -11.97 -15.68
N VAL A 391 11.88 -10.63 -15.73
CA VAL A 391 12.77 -9.74 -14.97
C VAL A 391 12.67 -10.04 -13.47
N ARG A 392 11.44 -10.10 -12.93
CA ARG A 392 11.21 -10.43 -11.52
C ARG A 392 11.84 -11.77 -11.15
N THR A 393 11.59 -12.80 -11.95
CA THR A 393 12.10 -14.17 -11.71
C THR A 393 13.64 -14.21 -11.76
N ALA A 394 14.25 -13.49 -12.70
CA ALA A 394 15.70 -13.41 -12.81
C ALA A 394 16.34 -12.70 -11.59
N ILE A 395 15.72 -11.64 -11.06
CA ILE A 395 16.21 -10.97 -9.85
C ILE A 395 16.12 -11.88 -8.62
N GLU A 396 15.00 -12.59 -8.46
CA GLU A 396 14.81 -13.53 -7.34
C GLU A 396 15.86 -14.64 -7.37
N LYS A 397 16.22 -15.16 -8.56
CA LYS A 397 17.32 -16.11 -8.75
C LYS A 397 18.69 -15.49 -8.44
N GLY A 398 18.95 -14.26 -8.88
CA GLY A 398 20.22 -13.56 -8.68
C GLY A 398 20.46 -13.02 -7.27
N TYR A 399 19.48 -13.12 -6.37
CA TYR A 399 19.53 -12.49 -5.05
C TYR A 399 20.68 -12.99 -4.16
N GLU A 400 21.01 -14.28 -4.30
CA GLU A 400 22.12 -14.93 -3.57
C GLU A 400 23.48 -14.33 -3.96
N GLU A 401 23.69 -14.03 -5.25
CA GLU A 401 24.94 -13.44 -5.75
C GLU A 401 25.17 -12.02 -5.21
N LEU A 402 24.09 -11.33 -4.83
CA LEU A 402 24.14 -9.97 -4.29
C LEU A 402 24.47 -9.93 -2.79
N ASN A 403 24.59 -11.07 -2.10
CA ASN A 403 24.89 -11.11 -0.66
C ASN A 403 26.29 -10.58 -0.33
N GLU A 404 27.27 -10.81 -1.22
CA GLU A 404 28.67 -10.38 -1.04
C GLU A 404 29.04 -9.20 -1.96
N ALA A 405 28.06 -8.64 -2.68
CA ALA A 405 28.29 -7.61 -3.68
C ALA A 405 28.55 -6.23 -3.05
N GLY A 406 29.47 -5.46 -3.67
CA GLY A 406 29.72 -4.07 -3.30
C GLY A 406 28.55 -3.13 -3.64
N PRO A 407 28.53 -1.90 -3.08
CA PRO A 407 27.42 -0.96 -3.27
C PRO A 407 27.16 -0.60 -4.73
N GLU A 408 28.19 -0.56 -5.57
CA GLU A 408 28.05 -0.26 -7.01
C GLU A 408 27.19 -1.29 -7.75
N LYS A 409 27.40 -2.58 -7.48
CA LYS A 409 26.62 -3.66 -8.10
C LYS A 409 25.17 -3.63 -7.60
N ILE A 410 24.95 -3.37 -6.31
CA ILE A 410 23.59 -3.23 -5.77
C ILE A 410 22.88 -2.01 -6.38
N MET A 411 23.56 -0.86 -6.50
CA MET A 411 23.00 0.33 -7.17
C MET A 411 22.67 0.07 -8.64
N TYR A 412 23.48 -0.72 -9.34
CA TYR A 412 23.21 -1.11 -10.72
C TYR A 412 21.94 -1.95 -10.83
N PHE A 413 21.82 -2.99 -10.01
CA PHE A 413 20.60 -3.79 -9.97
C PHE A 413 19.38 -2.94 -9.60
N VAL A 414 19.49 -2.04 -8.61
CA VAL A 414 18.43 -1.07 -8.28
C VAL A 414 17.99 -0.27 -9.51
N SER A 415 18.92 0.21 -10.35
CA SER A 415 18.56 0.93 -11.58
C SER A 415 17.81 0.06 -12.60
N LEU A 416 18.23 -1.21 -12.79
CA LEU A 416 17.56 -2.15 -13.70
C LEU A 416 16.11 -2.44 -13.24
N ILE A 417 15.90 -2.71 -11.94
CA ILE A 417 14.55 -3.00 -11.42
C ILE A 417 13.66 -1.76 -11.47
N LEU A 418 14.22 -0.59 -11.13
CA LEU A 418 13.50 0.67 -11.18
C LEU A 418 13.07 1.00 -12.60
N GLU A 419 13.93 0.73 -13.59
CA GLU A 419 13.58 0.86 -14.99
C GLU A 419 12.47 -0.11 -15.40
N ASN A 420 12.54 -1.39 -15.00
CA ASN A 420 11.48 -2.36 -15.23
C ASN A 420 10.13 -1.85 -14.72
N LEU A 421 10.12 -1.29 -13.50
CA LEU A 421 8.93 -0.74 -12.88
C LEU A 421 8.44 0.50 -13.63
N ALA A 422 9.32 1.43 -14.00
CA ALA A 422 8.97 2.61 -14.76
C ALA A 422 8.36 2.26 -16.14
N LEU A 423 8.78 1.15 -16.75
CA LEU A 423 8.20 0.65 -18.00
C LEU A 423 6.77 0.10 -17.81
N SER A 424 6.41 -0.36 -16.61
CA SER A 424 5.08 -0.94 -16.36
C SER A 424 4.03 0.07 -15.91
N LEU A 425 4.45 1.22 -15.37
CA LEU A 425 3.58 2.23 -14.77
C LEU A 425 3.26 3.39 -15.71
N ASP A 426 2.02 3.89 -15.63
CA ASP A 426 1.58 5.04 -16.42
C ASP A 426 2.09 6.37 -15.83
N ASP A 427 1.85 6.62 -14.53
CA ASP A 427 2.43 7.75 -13.80
C ASP A 427 3.78 7.35 -13.19
N ASN A 428 4.85 7.61 -13.94
CA ASN A 428 6.21 7.17 -13.62
C ASN A 428 7.23 8.31 -13.55
N GLU A 429 6.79 9.58 -13.50
CA GLU A 429 7.69 10.73 -13.58
C GLU A 429 8.75 10.70 -12.46
N ASP A 430 8.32 10.43 -11.23
CA ASP A 430 9.22 10.32 -10.08
C ASP A 430 10.19 9.14 -10.20
N LEU A 431 9.76 8.02 -10.77
CA LEU A 431 10.64 6.87 -11.02
C LEU A 431 11.69 7.18 -12.07
N ILE A 432 11.35 7.96 -13.11
CA ILE A 432 12.31 8.44 -14.12
C ILE A 432 13.34 9.36 -13.48
N TYR A 433 12.94 10.27 -12.59
CA TYR A 433 13.90 11.10 -11.84
C TYR A 433 14.79 10.25 -10.93
N CYS A 434 14.22 9.24 -10.26
CA CYS A 434 15.00 8.30 -9.45
C CYS A 434 16.00 7.52 -10.31
N LEU A 435 15.61 7.06 -11.50
CA LEU A 435 16.49 6.34 -12.43
C LEU A 435 17.68 7.21 -12.87
N LYS A 436 17.41 8.47 -13.26
CA LYS A 436 18.47 9.46 -13.54
C LYS A 436 19.36 9.69 -12.33
N GLY A 437 18.77 9.75 -11.13
CA GLY A 437 19.46 9.84 -9.86
C GLY A 437 20.42 8.67 -9.64
N TRP A 438 19.96 7.42 -9.83
CA TRP A 438 20.79 6.23 -9.67
C TRP A 438 21.93 6.17 -10.68
N SER A 439 21.68 6.52 -11.94
CA SER A 439 22.73 6.64 -12.97
C SER A 439 23.79 7.67 -12.59
N ASN A 440 23.39 8.80 -12.03
CA ASN A 440 24.33 9.80 -11.54
C ASN A 440 25.07 9.35 -10.26
N ALA A 441 24.39 8.67 -9.34
CA ALA A 441 25.02 8.10 -8.15
C ALA A 441 26.11 7.07 -8.52
N LEU A 442 25.83 6.22 -9.52
CA LEU A 442 26.78 5.26 -10.08
C LEU A 442 28.00 5.97 -10.71
N SER A 443 27.80 7.04 -11.49
CA SER A 443 28.91 7.78 -12.10
C SER A 443 29.76 8.51 -11.04
N MET A 444 29.13 9.05 -9.99
CA MET A 444 29.81 9.66 -8.85
C MET A 444 30.61 8.65 -8.03
N SER A 445 30.08 7.43 -7.83
CA SER A 445 30.79 6.34 -7.15
C SER A 445 32.04 5.93 -7.93
N LYS A 446 31.90 5.70 -9.25
CA LYS A 446 33.01 5.35 -10.14
C LYS A 446 34.11 6.42 -10.17
N SER A 447 33.73 7.69 -10.09
CA SER A 447 34.67 8.82 -10.04
C SER A 447 35.19 9.14 -8.63
N LYS A 448 34.75 8.40 -7.60
CA LYS A 448 35.12 8.58 -6.18
C LYS A 448 34.89 10.00 -5.66
N SER A 449 33.78 10.63 -6.06
CA SER A 449 33.38 11.94 -5.55
C SER A 449 33.08 11.89 -4.03
N ASP A 450 33.56 12.85 -3.24
CA ASP A 450 33.44 12.85 -1.78
C ASP A 450 32.00 12.71 -1.25
N ASN A 451 30.98 13.05 -2.05
CA ASN A 451 29.57 13.06 -1.66
C ASN A 451 28.71 11.99 -2.36
N TRP A 452 29.31 11.02 -3.07
CA TRP A 452 28.54 10.03 -3.85
C TRP A 452 27.56 9.25 -2.98
N ALA A 453 27.97 8.86 -1.76
CA ALA A 453 27.14 8.08 -0.85
C ALA A 453 25.96 8.89 -0.29
N LEU A 454 26.18 10.18 -0.01
CA LEU A 454 25.13 11.09 0.44
C LEU A 454 24.10 11.34 -0.68
N PHE A 455 24.57 11.52 -1.91
CA PHE A 455 23.70 11.66 -3.08
C PHE A 455 22.93 10.36 -3.36
N ALA A 456 23.58 9.19 -3.34
CA ALA A 456 22.92 7.90 -3.47
C ALA A 456 21.85 7.69 -2.39
N LYS A 457 22.12 8.12 -1.15
CA LYS A 457 21.17 8.04 -0.04
C LYS A 457 19.91 8.89 -0.30
N SER A 458 20.06 10.10 -0.84
CA SER A 458 18.90 10.94 -1.16
C SER A 458 18.05 10.36 -2.29
N VAL A 459 18.69 9.76 -3.30
CA VAL A 459 18.01 9.02 -4.38
C VAL A 459 17.29 7.78 -3.82
N LEU A 460 17.91 7.07 -2.88
CA LEU A 460 17.30 5.93 -2.17
C LEU A 460 16.01 6.35 -1.45
N ASP A 461 16.06 7.44 -0.68
CA ASP A 461 14.88 7.93 0.04
C ASP A 461 13.77 8.39 -0.92
N ARG A 462 14.12 9.08 -2.01
CA ARG A 462 13.15 9.44 -3.06
C ARG A 462 12.54 8.21 -3.72
N THR A 463 13.34 7.17 -3.98
CA THR A 463 12.85 5.91 -4.57
C THR A 463 11.85 5.23 -3.63
N ARG A 464 12.14 5.18 -2.32
CA ARG A 464 11.21 4.64 -1.31
C ARG A 464 9.90 5.42 -1.26
N LEU A 465 9.96 6.75 -1.33
CA LEU A 465 8.76 7.61 -1.35
C LEU A 465 7.91 7.36 -2.61
N ALA A 466 8.54 7.22 -3.77
CA ALA A 466 7.83 6.90 -5.01
C ALA A 466 7.14 5.52 -4.93
N LEU A 467 7.80 4.52 -4.35
CA LEU A 467 7.20 3.21 -4.11
C LEU A 467 6.03 3.27 -3.11
N ALA A 468 6.18 4.03 -2.02
CA ALA A 468 5.11 4.21 -1.03
C ALA A 468 3.89 4.90 -1.62
N SER A 469 4.10 5.99 -2.37
CA SER A 469 3.03 6.70 -3.09
C SER A 469 2.27 5.76 -4.03
N LYS A 470 3.00 4.89 -4.75
CA LYS A 470 2.36 3.92 -5.64
C LYS A 470 1.60 2.83 -4.89
N ALA A 471 2.15 2.34 -3.77
CA ALA A 471 1.47 1.39 -2.91
C ALA A 471 0.17 1.96 -2.34
N ASP A 472 0.18 3.22 -1.89
CA ASP A 472 -1.00 3.94 -1.40
C ASP A 472 -2.06 4.10 -2.50
N TRP A 473 -1.64 4.37 -3.73
CA TRP A 473 -2.55 4.42 -4.87
C TRP A 473 -3.20 3.06 -5.13
N TYR A 474 -2.42 1.96 -5.17
CA TYR A 474 -3.00 0.62 -5.31
C TYR A 474 -3.97 0.29 -4.16
N GLN A 475 -3.63 0.65 -2.93
CA GLN A 475 -4.49 0.46 -1.76
C GLN A 475 -5.81 1.20 -1.93
N LYS A 476 -5.77 2.44 -2.44
CA LYS A 476 -6.97 3.26 -2.66
C LYS A 476 -7.84 2.75 -3.80
N VAL A 477 -7.24 2.22 -4.86
CA VAL A 477 -7.96 1.83 -6.09
C VAL A 477 -8.45 0.37 -6.04
N LEU A 478 -7.64 -0.55 -5.52
CA LEU A 478 -7.90 -1.99 -5.55
C LEU A 478 -8.58 -2.49 -4.28
N GLN A 479 -8.08 -2.12 -3.10
CA GLN A 479 -8.54 -2.70 -1.83
C GLN A 479 -10.05 -2.54 -1.59
N PRO A 480 -10.67 -1.35 -1.82
CA PRO A 480 -12.11 -1.21 -1.59
C PRO A 480 -12.95 -2.15 -2.47
N SER A 481 -12.50 -2.40 -3.70
CA SER A 481 -13.17 -3.34 -4.61
C SER A 481 -12.95 -4.80 -4.17
N ALA A 482 -11.76 -5.14 -3.64
CA ALA A 482 -11.47 -6.45 -3.07
C ALA A 482 -12.30 -6.75 -1.82
N GLU A 483 -12.43 -5.79 -0.91
CA GLU A 483 -13.26 -5.91 0.30
C GLU A 483 -14.74 -6.06 -0.06
N TYR A 484 -15.25 -5.18 -0.92
CA TYR A 484 -16.66 -5.18 -1.30
C TYR A 484 -17.05 -6.43 -2.09
N LEU A 485 -16.32 -6.73 -3.17
CA LEU A 485 -16.60 -7.91 -4.00
C LEU A 485 -16.27 -9.21 -3.28
N GLY A 486 -15.19 -9.26 -2.50
CA GLY A 486 -14.81 -10.43 -1.71
C GLY A 486 -15.89 -10.82 -0.70
N THR A 487 -16.50 -9.83 -0.05
CA THR A 487 -17.65 -10.04 0.84
C THR A 487 -18.86 -10.58 0.08
N LEU A 488 -19.23 -9.98 -1.05
CA LEU A 488 -20.35 -10.43 -1.89
C LEU A 488 -20.16 -11.87 -2.41
N LEU A 489 -18.93 -12.24 -2.74
CA LEU A 489 -18.58 -13.55 -3.28
C LEU A 489 -18.20 -14.58 -2.20
N SER A 490 -18.25 -14.21 -0.92
CA SER A 490 -17.85 -15.08 0.21
C SER A 490 -16.40 -15.61 0.11
N VAL A 491 -15.50 -14.79 -0.43
CA VAL A 491 -14.05 -15.06 -0.48
C VAL A 491 -13.50 -15.09 0.95
N ASP A 492 -12.50 -15.94 1.19
CA ASP A 492 -11.89 -16.03 2.51
C ASP A 492 -11.27 -14.70 2.94
N LYS A 493 -11.57 -14.29 4.18
CA LYS A 493 -11.18 -12.98 4.71
C LYS A 493 -9.68 -12.72 4.61
N TRP A 494 -8.85 -13.72 4.88
CA TRP A 494 -7.39 -13.57 4.80
C TRP A 494 -6.93 -13.18 3.39
N ALA A 495 -7.57 -13.70 2.33
CA ALA A 495 -7.22 -13.41 0.94
C ALA A 495 -7.70 -12.01 0.51
N VAL A 496 -8.78 -11.52 1.12
CA VAL A 496 -9.30 -10.16 0.95
C VAL A 496 -8.38 -9.15 1.64
N ASP A 497 -8.06 -9.38 2.92
CA ASP A 497 -7.29 -8.45 3.76
C ASP A 497 -5.90 -8.14 3.18
N ILE A 498 -5.25 -9.13 2.54
CA ILE A 498 -3.91 -8.97 1.95
C ILE A 498 -3.93 -8.72 0.43
N PHE A 499 -5.09 -8.54 -0.20
CA PHE A 499 -5.22 -8.52 -1.66
C PHE A 499 -4.24 -7.55 -2.33
N THR A 500 -4.23 -6.29 -1.89
CA THR A 500 -3.37 -5.26 -2.47
C THR A 500 -1.89 -5.53 -2.18
N GLU A 501 -1.56 -5.97 -0.96
CA GLU A 501 -0.18 -6.32 -0.60
C GLU A 501 0.36 -7.44 -1.50
N GLU A 502 -0.44 -8.48 -1.75
CA GLU A 502 -0.07 -9.56 -2.66
C GLU A 502 0.10 -9.09 -4.11
N MET A 503 -0.71 -8.13 -4.56
CA MET A 503 -0.53 -7.52 -5.89
C MET A 503 0.79 -6.77 -6.02
N ILE A 504 1.19 -6.02 -4.97
CA ILE A 504 2.48 -5.32 -4.92
C ILE A 504 3.63 -6.33 -4.83
N ARG A 505 3.49 -7.35 -3.98
CA ARG A 505 4.50 -8.40 -3.76
C ARG A 505 4.74 -9.25 -5.01
N ALA A 506 3.70 -9.47 -5.82
CA ALA A 506 3.81 -10.17 -7.09
C ALA A 506 4.55 -9.37 -8.19
N GLY A 507 4.79 -8.07 -7.98
CA GLY A 507 5.50 -7.19 -8.92
C GLY A 507 6.96 -6.92 -8.56
N SER A 508 7.66 -6.17 -9.42
CA SER A 508 9.07 -5.80 -9.20
C SER A 508 9.32 -4.81 -8.05
N ALA A 509 8.27 -4.17 -7.53
CA ALA A 509 8.36 -3.22 -6.42
C ALA A 509 8.90 -3.88 -5.14
N ALA A 510 8.54 -5.13 -4.86
CA ALA A 510 9.03 -5.87 -3.70
C ALA A 510 10.53 -6.17 -3.79
N ALA A 511 10.99 -6.63 -4.97
CA ALA A 511 12.40 -6.88 -5.22
C ALA A 511 13.24 -5.59 -5.10
N LEU A 512 12.73 -4.48 -5.62
CA LEU A 512 13.37 -3.17 -5.48
C LEU A 512 13.46 -2.75 -4.01
N SER A 513 12.37 -2.85 -3.25
CA SER A 513 12.35 -2.52 -1.81
C SER A 513 13.39 -3.30 -1.02
N LEU A 514 13.55 -4.60 -1.32
CA LEU A 514 14.53 -5.47 -0.66
C LEU A 514 15.98 -5.02 -0.95
N LEU A 515 16.30 -4.64 -2.18
CA LEU A 515 17.61 -4.08 -2.54
C LEU A 515 17.87 -2.73 -1.86
N LEU A 516 16.88 -1.85 -1.81
CA LEU A 516 17.00 -0.56 -1.13
C LEU A 516 17.27 -0.77 0.37
N ASN A 517 16.58 -1.71 1.01
CA ASN A 517 16.79 -2.04 2.43
C ASN A 517 18.18 -2.62 2.70
N ARG A 518 18.74 -3.39 1.76
CA ARG A 518 20.12 -3.88 1.83
C ARG A 518 21.14 -2.75 1.66
N LEU A 519 20.88 -1.81 0.75
CA LEU A 519 21.81 -0.73 0.41
C LEU A 519 21.85 0.38 1.47
N ASP A 520 20.73 0.64 2.15
CA ASP A 520 20.58 1.77 3.07
C ASP A 520 21.63 1.79 4.22
N PRO A 521 21.91 0.68 4.94
CA PRO A 521 22.96 0.66 5.96
C PRO A 521 24.35 0.95 5.40
N VAL A 522 24.64 0.48 4.18
CA VAL A 522 25.93 0.69 3.50
C VAL A 522 26.12 2.17 3.16
N LEU A 523 25.08 2.81 2.60
CA LEU A 523 25.13 4.23 2.28
C LEU A 523 25.22 5.10 3.52
N ARG A 524 24.46 4.78 4.58
CA ARG A 524 24.53 5.51 5.86
C ARG A 524 25.91 5.47 6.49
N LYS A 525 26.52 4.28 6.53
CA LYS A 525 27.89 4.10 7.05
C LYS A 525 28.90 4.88 6.21
N THR A 526 28.80 4.79 4.88
CA THR A 526 29.75 5.45 3.96
C THR A 526 29.62 6.97 4.00
N ALA A 527 28.40 7.49 4.12
CA ALA A 527 28.12 8.92 4.22
C ALA A 527 28.26 9.48 5.64
N SER A 528 28.67 8.66 6.62
CA SER A 528 28.77 9.06 8.05
C SER A 528 27.49 9.66 8.62
N LEU A 529 26.33 9.17 8.19
CA LEU A 529 25.01 9.73 8.53
C LEU A 529 24.45 9.32 9.90
N GLY A 530 25.19 8.51 10.67
CA GLY A 530 24.73 7.98 11.96
C GLY A 530 23.43 7.15 11.87
N SER A 531 23.00 6.59 13.01
CA SER A 531 21.71 5.90 13.12
C SER A 531 20.58 6.84 13.54
N TRP A 532 20.89 8.10 13.83
CA TRP A 532 19.96 9.06 14.41
C TRP A 532 19.93 10.38 13.65
N GLN A 533 18.79 11.04 13.67
CA GLN A 533 18.65 12.47 13.42
C GLN A 533 18.13 13.10 14.71
N VAL A 534 18.99 13.85 15.38
CA VAL A 534 18.64 14.52 16.64
C VAL A 534 18.04 15.89 16.32
N ILE A 535 16.77 16.07 16.69
CA ILE A 535 15.99 17.29 16.41
C ILE A 535 16.06 18.24 17.62
N SER A 536 15.87 17.69 18.82
CA SER A 536 16.03 18.41 20.09
C SER A 536 16.99 17.64 21.02
N PRO A 537 18.25 18.11 21.15
CA PRO A 537 19.29 17.41 21.90
C PRO A 537 19.22 17.73 23.40
N VAL A 538 18.18 17.26 24.08
CA VAL A 538 18.04 17.38 25.54
C VAL A 538 18.39 16.07 26.22
N GLU A 539 19.33 16.10 27.18
CA GLU A 539 19.65 14.93 28.01
C GLU A 539 18.52 14.69 29.01
N VAL A 540 18.00 13.45 29.06
CA VAL A 540 16.81 13.11 29.87
C VAL A 540 16.86 11.72 30.48
N PHE A 541 16.11 11.54 31.57
CA PHE A 541 15.82 10.26 32.20
C PHE A 541 14.33 10.01 32.16
N GLY A 542 13.89 8.82 31.74
CA GLY A 542 12.46 8.51 31.73
C GLY A 542 12.14 7.05 31.47
N TYR A 543 10.89 6.67 31.76
CA TYR A 543 10.35 5.34 31.52
C TYR A 543 9.89 5.18 30.08
N VAL A 544 10.27 4.08 29.43
CA VAL A 544 9.87 3.81 28.05
C VAL A 544 8.40 3.41 27.98
N ALA A 545 7.66 4.01 27.06
CA ALA A 545 6.31 3.61 26.67
C ALA A 545 6.20 3.58 25.15
N VAL A 546 5.67 2.48 24.60
CA VAL A 546 5.52 2.32 23.15
C VAL A 546 4.11 2.73 22.74
N VAL A 547 4.00 3.55 21.70
CA VAL A 547 2.71 4.04 21.16
C VAL A 547 2.69 3.92 19.64
N ASP A 548 1.52 3.63 19.08
CA ASP A 548 1.38 3.44 17.64
C ASP A 548 1.46 4.77 16.88
N GLU A 549 0.60 5.73 17.23
CA GLU A 549 0.70 7.11 16.74
C GLU A 549 0.86 8.09 17.92
N LEU A 550 1.73 9.09 17.79
CA LEU A 550 1.83 10.18 18.78
C LEU A 550 0.48 10.91 18.95
N LEU A 551 -0.29 11.01 17.85
CA LEU A 551 -1.60 11.64 17.83
C LEU A 551 -2.59 10.96 18.79
N ALA A 552 -2.48 9.64 18.97
CA ALA A 552 -3.40 8.84 19.79
C ALA A 552 -3.18 9.04 21.30
N VAL A 553 -2.12 9.74 21.71
CA VAL A 553 -1.79 9.97 23.12
C VAL A 553 -1.63 11.44 23.48
N GLN A 554 -1.87 12.36 22.54
CA GLN A 554 -1.67 13.80 22.72
C GLN A 554 -2.55 14.44 23.82
N ASP A 555 -3.63 13.76 24.22
CA ASP A 555 -4.57 14.15 25.28
C ASP A 555 -4.23 13.55 26.65
N LYS A 556 -3.22 12.67 26.72
CA LYS A 556 -2.79 12.03 27.96
C LYS A 556 -1.84 12.92 28.77
N SER A 557 -1.82 12.69 30.07
CA SER A 557 -0.81 13.20 30.99
C SER A 557 -0.14 12.01 31.67
N TYR A 558 1.19 12.02 31.72
CA TYR A 558 1.99 10.98 32.35
C TYR A 558 2.50 11.46 33.71
N ASP A 559 2.17 10.73 34.77
CA ASP A 559 2.55 11.10 36.15
C ASP A 559 4.05 10.92 36.44
N ARG A 560 4.77 10.21 35.56
CA ARG A 560 6.21 9.95 35.65
C ARG A 560 6.91 10.41 34.37
N PRO A 561 8.20 10.80 34.44
CA PRO A 561 8.99 11.15 33.26
C PRO A 561 8.95 10.00 32.25
N THR A 562 8.39 10.25 31.07
CA THR A 562 8.12 9.19 30.07
C THR A 562 8.84 9.45 28.75
N ILE A 563 9.49 8.42 28.21
CA ILE A 563 10.10 8.37 26.88
C ILE A 563 9.10 7.64 25.96
N LEU A 564 8.53 8.37 25.00
CA LEU A 564 7.59 7.81 24.03
C LEU A 564 8.35 7.27 22.81
N LEU A 565 8.23 5.97 22.55
CA LEU A 565 8.56 5.36 21.27
C LEU A 565 7.31 5.37 20.40
N ALA A 566 7.17 6.40 19.59
CA ALA A 566 6.05 6.53 18.66
C ALA A 566 6.42 5.90 17.32
N ARG A 567 5.60 4.95 16.81
CA ARG A 567 5.83 4.40 15.47
C ARG A 567 5.54 5.41 14.38
N ARG A 568 4.51 6.24 14.59
CA ARG A 568 4.11 7.29 13.65
C ARG A 568 4.08 8.68 14.27
N VAL A 569 4.69 9.64 13.59
CA VAL A 569 4.71 11.07 13.91
C VAL A 569 4.54 11.87 12.63
N LYS A 570 3.38 12.50 12.46
CA LYS A 570 2.98 13.26 11.28
C LYS A 570 3.63 14.65 11.28
N GLY A 571 3.88 15.26 12.43
CA GLY A 571 4.54 16.57 12.55
C GLY A 571 3.68 17.67 13.17
N GLU A 572 2.37 17.44 13.30
CA GLU A 572 1.38 18.41 13.81
C GLU A 572 0.94 18.16 15.27
N GLU A 573 1.32 17.02 15.82
CA GLU A 573 0.85 16.52 17.12
C GLU A 573 1.35 17.33 18.30
N GLU A 574 0.57 17.38 19.38
CA GLU A 574 1.04 17.88 20.67
C GLU A 574 1.80 16.79 21.44
N ILE A 575 2.84 17.20 22.16
CA ILE A 575 3.62 16.31 23.01
C ILE A 575 2.86 16.19 24.35
N PRO A 576 2.47 14.98 24.79
CA PRO A 576 1.70 14.77 26.01
C PRO A 576 2.44 15.25 27.26
N ASP A 577 1.71 15.72 28.27
CA ASP A 577 2.32 16.18 29.53
C ASP A 577 3.03 15.02 30.25
N GLY A 578 4.17 15.32 30.90
CA GLY A 578 5.03 14.31 31.54
C GLY A 578 5.97 13.56 30.58
N THR A 579 5.86 13.80 29.27
CA THR A 579 6.81 13.28 28.27
C THR A 579 8.13 14.06 28.33
N VAL A 580 9.24 13.33 28.47
CA VAL A 580 10.61 13.89 28.46
C VAL A 580 11.37 13.58 27.18
N ALA A 581 10.97 12.54 26.44
CA ALA A 581 11.49 12.28 25.11
C ALA A 581 10.42 11.71 24.17
N VAL A 582 10.58 11.98 22.87
CA VAL A 582 9.90 11.29 21.79
C VAL A 582 10.96 10.70 20.85
N LEU A 583 10.88 9.41 20.56
CA LEU A 583 11.76 8.70 19.63
C LEU A 583 10.88 8.02 18.59
N THR A 584 11.23 8.15 17.31
CA THR A 584 10.40 7.64 16.21
C THR A 584 11.22 7.10 15.04
N ALA A 585 10.64 6.20 14.25
CA ALA A 585 11.16 5.83 12.93
C ALA A 585 10.79 6.85 11.85
N ASP A 586 9.69 7.59 12.08
CA ASP A 586 9.24 8.62 11.15
C ASP A 586 10.21 9.79 11.15
N MET A 587 10.18 10.52 10.03
CA MET A 587 11.17 11.51 9.70
C MET A 587 10.51 12.90 9.59
N PRO A 588 9.96 13.43 10.69
CA PRO A 588 9.37 14.75 10.68
C PRO A 588 10.47 15.78 10.40
N ASP A 589 10.10 16.82 9.67
CA ASP A 589 11.02 17.89 9.35
C ASP A 589 11.52 18.59 10.65
N VAL A 590 12.77 19.05 10.64
CA VAL A 590 13.42 19.75 11.76
C VAL A 590 12.65 21.03 12.13
N LEU A 591 11.90 21.59 11.18
CA LEU A 591 11.05 22.77 11.32
C LEU A 591 9.55 22.44 11.41
N SER A 592 9.18 21.16 11.38
CA SER A 592 7.80 20.74 11.63
C SER A 592 7.32 21.23 12.99
N HIS A 593 6.00 21.36 13.14
CA HIS A 593 5.45 21.93 14.36
C HIS A 593 5.80 21.15 15.63
N VAL A 594 5.81 19.81 15.58
CA VAL A 594 6.21 18.96 16.72
C VAL A 594 7.69 19.16 17.06
N SER A 595 8.57 19.30 16.06
CA SER A 595 9.99 19.58 16.24
C SER A 595 10.25 20.89 16.96
N VAL A 596 9.55 21.96 16.55
CA VAL A 596 9.63 23.26 17.22
C VAL A 596 9.10 23.19 18.65
N ARG A 597 8.01 22.44 18.88
CA ARG A 597 7.43 22.26 20.22
C ARG A 597 8.34 21.48 21.15
N ALA A 598 8.96 20.40 20.68
CA ALA A 598 9.93 19.63 21.46
C ALA A 598 11.05 20.53 21.99
N ARG A 599 11.62 21.39 21.13
CA ARG A 599 12.64 22.37 21.52
C ARG A 599 12.13 23.38 22.55
N ASN A 600 10.97 23.97 22.31
CA ASN A 600 10.40 24.97 23.21
C ASN A 600 10.05 24.38 24.59
N CYS A 601 9.61 23.11 24.63
CA CYS A 601 9.27 22.40 25.85
C CYS A 601 10.47 21.68 26.49
N LYS A 602 11.67 21.77 25.90
CA LYS A 602 12.88 21.05 26.33
C LYS A 602 12.68 19.53 26.43
N VAL A 603 11.98 18.95 25.46
CA VAL A 603 11.77 17.51 25.32
C VAL A 603 12.78 16.97 24.31
N CYS A 604 13.48 15.88 24.65
CA CYS A 604 14.37 15.22 23.71
C CYS A 604 13.58 14.69 22.51
N PHE A 605 14.00 14.98 21.30
CA PHE A 605 13.28 14.49 20.11
C PHE A 605 14.25 14.06 19.02
N ALA A 606 14.09 12.83 18.54
CA ALA A 606 14.96 12.27 17.52
C ALA A 606 14.29 11.17 16.69
N THR A 607 14.74 11.07 15.44
CA THR A 607 14.42 9.96 14.55
C THR A 607 15.53 8.93 14.61
N CYS A 608 15.17 7.66 14.84
CA CYS A 608 16.07 6.53 14.73
C CYS A 608 15.82 5.82 13.40
N PHE A 609 16.87 5.59 12.62
CA PHE A 609 16.78 4.93 11.34
C PHE A 609 17.21 3.47 11.36
N ASP A 610 17.77 3.01 12.48
CA ASP A 610 18.19 1.62 12.65
C ASP A 610 17.05 0.83 13.32
N PRO A 611 16.41 -0.10 12.60
CA PRO A 611 15.31 -0.88 13.15
C PRO A 611 15.76 -1.76 14.33
N ASN A 612 17.05 -2.14 14.42
CA ASN A 612 17.55 -2.94 15.53
C ASN A 612 17.64 -2.11 16.81
N ILE A 613 18.06 -0.84 16.70
CA ILE A 613 18.10 0.09 17.84
C ILE A 613 16.66 0.37 18.32
N LEU A 614 15.73 0.58 17.41
CA LEU A 614 14.31 0.74 17.77
C LEU A 614 13.73 -0.50 18.42
N ALA A 615 14.04 -1.70 17.91
CA ALA A 615 13.59 -2.95 18.52
C ALA A 615 14.18 -3.15 19.93
N ASP A 616 15.46 -2.80 20.13
CA ASP A 616 16.10 -2.82 21.45
C ASP A 616 15.45 -1.83 22.42
N LEU A 617 15.20 -0.59 21.99
CA LEU A 617 14.48 0.41 22.79
C LEU A 617 13.06 -0.07 23.14
N GLN A 618 12.35 -0.68 22.18
CA GLN A 618 11.01 -1.26 22.41
C GLN A 618 11.05 -2.41 23.42
N SER A 619 12.09 -3.24 23.40
CA SER A 619 12.27 -4.34 24.36
C SER A 619 12.47 -3.87 25.81
N ASN A 620 12.77 -2.57 26.00
CA ASN A 620 12.93 -1.93 27.29
C ASN A 620 11.66 -1.19 27.76
N GLU A 621 10.50 -1.49 27.19
CA GLU A 621 9.21 -0.95 27.64
C GLU A 621 9.02 -1.12 29.16
N GLY A 622 8.59 -0.04 29.82
CA GLY A 622 8.40 0.01 31.27
C GLY A 622 9.67 0.22 32.09
N LYS A 623 10.87 0.13 31.51
CA LYS A 623 12.14 0.41 32.19
C LYS A 623 12.55 1.88 32.07
N MET A 624 13.40 2.35 32.98
CA MET A 624 13.97 3.69 32.94
C MET A 624 15.25 3.70 32.11
N LEU A 625 15.32 4.61 31.13
CA LEU A 625 16.51 4.84 30.33
C LEU A 625 17.08 6.23 30.59
N HIS A 626 18.41 6.34 30.50
CA HIS A 626 19.14 7.59 30.37
C HIS A 626 19.45 7.83 28.89
N LEU A 627 18.95 8.91 28.31
CA LEU A 627 19.27 9.34 26.94
C LEU A 627 20.27 10.50 26.98
N LYS A 628 21.43 10.30 26.35
CA LYS A 628 22.50 11.29 26.15
C LYS A 628 22.65 11.63 24.66
N PRO A 629 21.89 12.62 24.16
CA PRO A 629 22.02 13.06 22.79
C PRO A 629 23.30 13.86 22.56
N THR A 630 23.90 13.68 21.39
CA THR A 630 24.92 14.52 20.78
C THR A 630 24.32 15.22 19.56
N SER A 631 25.12 15.98 18.81
CA SER A 631 24.64 16.64 17.57
C SER A 631 24.21 15.67 16.46
N ALA A 632 24.61 14.39 16.51
CA ALA A 632 24.36 13.42 15.45
C ALA A 632 23.97 12.01 15.93
N ASP A 633 23.95 11.75 17.24
CA ASP A 633 23.76 10.41 17.81
C ASP A 633 23.09 10.49 19.18
N ILE A 634 22.49 9.40 19.64
CA ILE A 634 21.95 9.26 21.00
C ILE A 634 22.54 8.00 21.65
N ALA A 635 23.38 8.21 22.67
CA ALA A 635 23.79 7.15 23.56
C ALA A 635 22.67 6.91 24.59
N TYR A 636 22.31 5.65 24.83
CA TYR A 636 21.32 5.31 25.84
C TYR A 636 21.76 4.12 26.70
N SER A 637 21.30 4.09 27.96
CA SER A 637 21.58 3.01 28.90
C SER A 637 20.41 2.80 29.85
N VAL A 638 20.19 1.55 30.28
CA VAL A 638 19.19 1.20 31.29
C VAL A 638 19.72 1.63 32.66
N VAL A 639 18.90 2.35 33.41
CA VAL A 639 19.24 2.75 34.78
C VAL A 639 18.76 1.67 35.74
N GLU A 640 19.69 1.01 36.43
CA GLU A 640 19.37 0.07 37.50
C GLU A 640 19.07 0.83 38.81
N GLY A 641 18.12 0.30 39.60
CA GLY A 641 17.52 1.01 40.73
C GLY A 641 18.46 1.47 41.86
N SER A 642 19.75 1.10 41.82
CA SER A 642 20.80 1.53 42.74
C SER A 642 21.45 2.88 42.41
N GLU A 643 21.33 3.41 41.19
CA GLU A 643 21.90 4.72 40.79
C GLU A 643 20.97 5.91 41.10
N LEU A 644 19.76 5.64 41.61
CA LEU A 644 18.74 6.64 41.93
C LEU A 644 19.06 7.49 43.18
N GLN A 645 20.07 7.14 43.99
CA GLN A 645 20.39 7.87 45.22
C GLN A 645 21.41 8.99 45.06
N ASP A 646 22.27 8.96 44.04
CA ASP A 646 23.34 9.96 43.88
C ASP A 646 22.98 11.12 42.91
N SER A 647 21.96 10.94 42.08
CA SER A 647 21.57 11.91 41.04
C SER A 647 20.38 12.80 41.41
N SER A 648 19.62 12.49 42.47
CA SER A 648 18.58 13.38 43.01
C SER A 648 19.13 14.66 43.67
N SER A 649 20.45 14.77 43.83
CA SER A 649 21.13 15.85 44.57
C SER A 649 21.98 16.80 43.72
N ALA A 650 22.10 16.61 42.41
CA ALA A 650 22.99 17.41 41.57
C ALA A 650 22.35 17.84 40.26
N ASN A 651 21.26 18.63 40.33
CA ASN A 651 20.89 19.71 39.40
C ASN A 651 19.43 20.21 39.57
N LEU A 652 18.76 19.87 40.67
CA LEU A 652 17.64 20.69 41.18
C LEU A 652 18.22 21.97 41.81
N LYS A 653 18.85 22.83 41.01
CA LYS A 653 18.86 24.25 41.36
C LYS A 653 17.44 24.73 41.08
N GLU A 654 16.73 24.96 42.18
CA GLU A 654 15.50 25.75 42.23
C GLU A 654 15.74 27.11 41.55
N GLU A 655 15.57 27.16 40.23
CA GLU A 655 15.14 28.35 39.51
C GLU A 655 13.68 28.15 39.05
N ASP A 656 12.84 27.60 39.93
CA ASP A 656 11.39 27.81 39.85
C ASP A 656 11.08 29.18 40.47
N GLY A 657 11.50 30.24 39.77
CA GLY A 657 10.69 31.44 39.76
C GLY A 657 9.39 31.09 39.04
N PRO A 658 8.21 31.43 39.58
CA PRO A 658 6.94 31.10 38.93
C PRO A 658 7.02 31.66 37.51
N SER A 659 6.97 30.76 36.52
CA SER A 659 6.72 31.14 35.13
C SER A 659 5.55 32.10 35.17
N SER A 660 5.82 33.35 34.78
CA SER A 660 4.87 34.46 34.90
C SER A 660 3.50 33.98 34.43
N SER A 661 2.55 33.85 35.36
CA SER A 661 1.20 33.41 35.04
C SER A 661 0.69 34.36 33.96
N VAL A 662 0.55 33.87 32.73
CA VAL A 662 0.08 34.68 31.61
C VAL A 662 -1.38 35.00 31.89
N ALA A 663 -1.66 36.14 32.50
CA ALA A 663 -3.04 36.56 32.72
C ALA A 663 -3.63 37.05 31.40
N LEU A 664 -4.55 36.27 30.81
CA LEU A 664 -5.30 36.71 29.65
C LEU A 664 -6.39 37.71 30.07
N VAL A 665 -6.33 38.92 29.51
CA VAL A 665 -7.41 39.90 29.61
C VAL A 665 -8.34 39.72 28.41
N LYS A 666 -9.63 39.47 28.68
CA LYS A 666 -10.65 39.33 27.64
C LYS A 666 -10.71 40.62 26.82
N LYS A 667 -10.44 40.51 25.52
CA LYS A 667 -10.46 41.65 24.60
C LYS A 667 -11.90 42.01 24.26
N GLN A 668 -12.18 43.31 24.13
CA GLN A 668 -13.50 43.81 23.76
C GLN A 668 -13.51 44.28 22.30
N PHE A 669 -14.70 44.29 21.70
CA PHE A 669 -14.89 44.83 20.35
C PHE A 669 -14.58 46.34 20.35
N ALA A 670 -13.57 46.74 19.59
CA ALA A 670 -13.08 48.12 19.53
C ALA A 670 -13.92 49.06 18.63
N GLY A 671 -15.12 48.63 18.22
CA GLY A 671 -16.03 49.44 17.39
C GLY A 671 -15.87 49.28 15.88
N ARG A 672 -14.89 48.49 15.42
CA ARG A 672 -14.57 48.27 14.00
C ARG A 672 -14.46 46.79 13.67
N TYR A 673 -15.05 46.37 12.54
CA TYR A 673 -15.02 44.99 12.08
C TYR A 673 -13.76 44.64 11.28
N ALA A 674 -13.11 45.63 10.66
CA ALA A 674 -11.88 45.43 9.90
C ALA A 674 -10.92 46.62 10.07
N ILE A 675 -9.63 46.35 10.01
CA ILE A 675 -8.56 47.34 10.11
C ILE A 675 -7.43 47.04 9.13
N THR A 676 -6.69 48.09 8.73
CA THR A 676 -5.55 47.97 7.82
C THR A 676 -4.25 47.66 8.58
N SER A 677 -3.21 47.23 7.85
CA SER A 677 -1.89 46.93 8.43
C SER A 677 -1.24 48.09 9.20
N ASP A 678 -1.58 49.34 8.87
CA ASP A 678 -1.05 50.54 9.55
C ASP A 678 -1.64 50.74 10.95
N GLU A 679 -2.73 50.05 11.26
CA GLU A 679 -3.47 50.14 12.52
C GLU A 679 -3.20 48.94 13.45
N PHE A 680 -2.31 48.03 13.05
CA PHE A 680 -2.01 46.83 13.80
C PHE A 680 -1.26 47.14 15.11
N THR A 681 -1.95 46.98 16.24
CA THR A 681 -1.37 47.09 17.59
C THR A 681 -1.52 45.80 18.38
N GLY A 682 -0.75 45.64 19.46
CA GLY A 682 -0.87 44.48 20.36
C GLY A 682 -2.22 44.39 21.11
N GLU A 683 -3.01 45.47 21.09
CA GLU A 683 -4.35 45.49 21.67
C GLU A 683 -5.42 44.99 20.70
N LEU A 684 -5.21 45.19 19.39
CA LEU A 684 -6.20 44.92 18.34
C LEU A 684 -5.96 43.60 17.60
N VAL A 685 -4.70 43.17 17.45
CA VAL A 685 -4.34 41.97 16.65
C VAL A 685 -3.30 41.09 17.34
N GLY A 686 -3.19 39.85 16.85
CA GLY A 686 -2.21 38.88 17.34
C GLY A 686 -0.78 39.15 16.89
N ALA A 687 0.16 38.35 17.42
CA ALA A 687 1.60 38.51 17.17
C ALA A 687 1.99 38.38 15.69
N LYS A 688 1.30 37.53 14.90
CA LYS A 688 1.57 37.36 13.46
C LYS A 688 1.36 38.68 12.69
N SER A 689 0.18 39.29 12.83
CA SER A 689 -0.15 40.59 12.23
C SER A 689 0.80 41.70 12.70
N ARG A 690 1.10 41.75 14.01
CA ARG A 690 2.03 42.74 14.57
C ARG A 690 3.44 42.60 14.01
N ASN A 691 3.94 41.39 13.81
CA ASN A 691 5.26 41.16 13.22
C ASN A 691 5.32 41.62 11.76
N ILE A 692 4.24 41.41 10.98
CA ILE A 692 4.14 41.94 9.61
C ILE A 692 4.22 43.46 9.60
N ALA A 693 3.44 44.14 10.46
CA ALA A 693 3.49 45.60 10.58
C ALA A 693 4.87 46.09 11.04
N TYR A 694 5.52 45.37 11.96
CA TYR A 694 6.87 45.69 12.44
C TYR A 694 7.95 45.61 11.35
N LEU A 695 7.83 44.67 10.41
CA LEU A 695 8.78 44.52 9.30
C LEU A 695 8.65 45.66 8.28
N LYS A 696 7.47 46.28 8.16
CA LYS A 696 7.21 47.41 7.26
C LYS A 696 8.15 48.57 7.60
N GLY A 697 9.00 48.95 6.64
CA GLY A 697 10.00 50.01 6.80
C GLY A 697 11.29 49.60 7.54
N LYS A 698 11.42 48.34 7.97
CA LYS A 698 12.65 47.81 8.60
C LYS A 698 13.45 46.87 7.69
N VAL A 699 12.82 46.32 6.67
CA VAL A 699 13.48 45.52 5.64
C VAL A 699 13.84 46.40 4.43
N PRO A 700 14.89 46.05 3.65
CA PRO A 700 15.19 46.71 2.40
C PRO A 700 13.99 46.76 1.46
N SER A 701 13.89 47.83 0.66
CA SER A 701 12.73 48.08 -0.23
C SER A 701 12.49 47.00 -1.29
N TRP A 702 13.49 46.19 -1.61
CA TRP A 702 13.37 45.05 -2.52
C TRP A 702 12.73 43.82 -1.88
N ILE A 703 12.61 43.76 -0.55
CA ILE A 703 11.88 42.72 0.16
C ILE A 703 10.40 43.13 0.22
N GLY A 704 9.59 42.52 -0.64
CA GLY A 704 8.14 42.71 -0.65
C GLY A 704 7.49 42.08 0.58
N ILE A 705 6.61 42.83 1.25
CA ILE A 705 5.76 42.33 2.34
C ILE A 705 4.33 42.26 1.78
N PRO A 706 3.64 41.10 1.84
CA PRO A 706 2.30 40.98 1.26
C PRO A 706 1.28 41.85 1.98
N THR A 707 0.42 42.49 1.18
CA THR A 707 -0.67 43.36 1.65
C THR A 707 -1.59 42.61 2.61
N SER A 708 -1.96 43.25 3.71
CA SER A 708 -2.68 42.61 4.82
C SER A 708 -3.76 43.52 5.42
N VAL A 709 -4.91 42.93 5.73
CA VAL A 709 -5.96 43.50 6.60
C VAL A 709 -6.26 42.51 7.73
N ALA A 710 -6.94 42.96 8.78
CA ALA A 710 -7.34 42.06 9.85
C ALA A 710 -8.75 42.33 10.36
N LEU A 711 -9.42 41.27 10.83
CA LEU A 711 -10.56 41.37 11.73
C LEU A 711 -9.99 41.36 13.16
N PRO A 712 -10.07 42.47 13.90
CA PRO A 712 -9.44 42.59 15.22
C PRO A 712 -10.09 41.70 16.28
N PHE A 713 -9.45 41.63 17.45
CA PHE A 713 -10.02 40.97 18.63
C PHE A 713 -11.41 41.52 18.98
N GLY A 714 -12.30 40.67 19.48
CA GLY A 714 -13.67 41.04 19.84
C GLY A 714 -14.68 41.01 18.68
N VAL A 715 -14.21 40.90 17.43
CA VAL A 715 -15.10 40.82 16.25
C VAL A 715 -15.92 39.53 16.25
N PHE A 716 -15.30 38.38 16.58
CA PHE A 716 -16.02 37.11 16.68
C PHE A 716 -17.18 37.19 17.67
N GLU A 717 -16.92 37.69 18.88
CA GLU A 717 -17.91 37.85 19.94
C GLU A 717 -19.02 38.82 19.49
N LYS A 718 -18.66 39.91 18.82
CA LYS A 718 -19.63 40.87 18.29
C LYS A 718 -20.54 40.24 17.22
N VAL A 719 -19.98 39.49 16.28
CA VAL A 719 -20.74 38.80 15.23
C VAL A 719 -21.64 37.70 15.80
N LEU A 720 -21.15 36.96 16.81
CA LEU A 720 -21.94 35.93 17.47
C LEU A 720 -23.13 36.52 18.24
N SER A 721 -22.97 37.72 18.79
CA SER A 721 -24.05 38.45 19.48
C SER A 721 -25.08 39.11 18.56
N ASP A 722 -24.88 39.08 17.25
CA ASP A 722 -25.82 39.63 16.28
C ASP A 722 -27.10 38.77 16.21
N ASN A 723 -28.27 39.42 16.06
CA ASN A 723 -29.57 38.76 15.99
C ASN A 723 -29.62 37.67 14.90
N ILE A 724 -28.89 37.85 13.79
CA ILE A 724 -28.84 36.86 12.70
C ILE A 724 -28.18 35.53 13.11
N ASN A 725 -27.42 35.52 14.21
CA ASN A 725 -26.65 34.39 14.72
C ASN A 725 -27.16 33.88 16.08
N GLN A 726 -28.32 34.33 16.55
CA GLN A 726 -28.86 33.99 17.87
C GLN A 726 -28.93 32.47 18.11
N ALA A 727 -29.44 31.70 17.13
CA ALA A 727 -29.52 30.23 17.23
C ALA A 727 -28.14 29.56 17.37
N VAL A 728 -27.11 30.11 16.72
CA VAL A 728 -25.73 29.61 16.83
C VAL A 728 -25.16 29.92 18.22
N ALA A 729 -25.43 31.12 18.75
CA ALA A 729 -24.99 31.53 20.08
C ALA A 729 -25.61 30.67 21.19
N GLU A 730 -26.92 30.40 21.12
CA GLU A 730 -27.63 29.53 22.08
C GLU A 730 -27.07 28.11 22.05
N LYS A 731 -26.88 27.52 20.86
CA LYS A 731 -26.30 26.18 20.72
C LYS A 731 -24.86 26.12 21.25
N LEU A 732 -24.03 27.14 20.98
CA LEU A 732 -22.68 27.21 21.52
C LEU A 732 -22.64 27.29 23.04
N GLN A 733 -23.58 27.99 23.69
CA GLN A 733 -23.64 28.03 25.14
C GLN A 733 -23.90 26.64 25.75
N ILE A 734 -24.83 25.88 25.17
CA ILE A 734 -25.12 24.50 25.60
C ILE A 734 -23.89 23.61 25.44
N LEU A 735 -23.23 23.67 24.28
CA LEU A 735 -22.04 22.85 24.01
C LEU A 735 -20.85 23.22 24.90
N LYS A 736 -20.69 24.51 25.24
CA LYS A 736 -19.66 24.95 26.20
C LYS A 736 -19.92 24.45 27.62
N GLN A 737 -21.19 24.33 28.04
CA GLN A 737 -21.53 23.74 29.33
C GLN A 737 -21.13 22.26 29.39
N LYS A 738 -21.43 21.48 28.33
CA LYS A 738 -20.95 20.09 28.21
C LYS A 738 -19.43 19.98 28.28
N LEU A 739 -18.72 20.89 27.62
CA LEU A 739 -17.25 20.93 27.66
C LEU A 739 -16.71 21.19 29.07
N GLY A 740 -17.44 21.96 29.89
CA GLY A 740 -17.14 22.19 31.31
C GLY A 740 -17.37 20.96 32.20
N GLU A 741 -18.17 20.00 31.75
CA GLU A 741 -18.41 18.69 32.38
C GLU A 741 -17.40 17.61 31.88
N GLU A 742 -16.29 18.03 31.27
CA GLU A 742 -15.23 17.18 30.70
C GLU A 742 -15.64 16.31 29.49
N ASP A 743 -16.77 16.60 28.84
CA ASP A 743 -17.14 15.94 27.58
C ASP A 743 -16.37 16.56 26.39
N HIS A 744 -15.22 15.97 26.07
CA HIS A 744 -14.36 16.43 24.97
C HIS A 744 -14.97 16.18 23.57
N SER A 745 -15.99 15.33 23.43
CA SER A 745 -16.68 15.14 22.15
C SER A 745 -17.37 16.43 21.66
N ALA A 746 -17.74 17.31 22.61
CA ALA A 746 -18.34 18.62 22.32
C ALA A 746 -17.43 19.55 21.50
N LEU A 747 -16.10 19.36 21.52
CA LEU A 747 -15.16 20.20 20.74
C LEU A 747 -15.44 20.14 19.24
N ARG A 748 -15.77 18.95 18.72
CA ARG A 748 -16.14 18.79 17.31
C ARG A 748 -17.45 19.50 17.00
N GLU A 749 -18.46 19.29 17.84
CA GLU A 749 -19.79 19.92 17.66
C GLU A 749 -19.72 21.45 17.75
N ILE A 750 -18.87 22.00 18.63
CA ILE A 750 -18.64 23.45 18.74
C ILE A 750 -18.09 23.99 17.43
N ARG A 751 -17.06 23.34 16.87
CA ARG A 751 -16.45 23.77 15.61
C ARG A 751 -17.48 23.76 14.48
N GLU A 752 -18.23 22.67 14.33
CA GLU A 752 -19.29 22.57 13.32
C GLU A 752 -20.38 23.63 13.51
N THR A 753 -20.71 23.98 14.76
CA THR A 753 -21.69 25.02 15.09
C THR A 753 -21.17 26.42 14.73
N VAL A 754 -19.90 26.76 15.01
CA VAL A 754 -19.29 28.04 14.58
C VAL A 754 -19.35 28.21 13.06
N LEU A 755 -19.20 27.13 12.28
CA LEU A 755 -19.28 27.19 10.82
C LEU A 755 -20.68 27.55 10.30
N GLN A 756 -21.72 27.55 11.13
CA GLN A 756 -23.08 27.95 10.74
C GLN A 756 -23.32 29.46 10.83
N MET A 757 -22.36 30.23 11.35
CA MET A 757 -22.49 31.70 11.48
C MET A 757 -22.68 32.38 10.12
N LYS A 758 -23.52 33.41 10.13
CA LYS A 758 -23.77 34.35 9.03
C LYS A 758 -23.00 35.66 9.26
N ALA A 759 -22.50 36.23 8.17
CA ALA A 759 -21.77 37.51 8.21
C ALA A 759 -22.76 38.68 8.30
N PRO A 760 -22.64 39.58 9.30
CA PRO A 760 -23.44 40.80 9.36
C PRO A 760 -23.08 41.74 8.20
N ASN A 761 -24.08 42.41 7.61
CA ASN A 761 -23.87 43.30 6.46
C ASN A 761 -22.81 44.39 6.72
N GLN A 762 -22.76 44.92 7.94
CA GLN A 762 -21.79 45.94 8.33
C GLN A 762 -20.34 45.39 8.29
N LEU A 763 -20.12 44.15 8.75
CA LEU A 763 -18.81 43.49 8.66
C LEU A 763 -18.38 43.34 7.21
N VAL A 764 -19.29 42.90 6.34
CA VAL A 764 -18.99 42.70 4.90
C VAL A 764 -18.60 44.03 4.25
N GLN A 765 -19.33 45.11 4.53
CA GLN A 765 -19.06 46.43 3.98
C GLN A 765 -17.74 47.02 4.48
N GLU A 766 -17.44 46.89 5.77
CA GLU A 766 -16.20 47.41 6.35
C GLU A 766 -14.99 46.63 5.85
N LEU A 767 -15.05 45.29 5.86
CA LEU A 767 -13.99 44.45 5.32
C LEU A 767 -13.74 44.73 3.83
N LYS A 768 -14.80 44.90 3.03
CA LYS A 768 -14.68 45.29 1.62
C LYS A 768 -13.99 46.64 1.46
N THR A 769 -14.35 47.62 2.29
CA THR A 769 -13.75 48.96 2.26
C THR A 769 -12.26 48.90 2.60
N GLU A 770 -11.87 48.21 3.68
CA GLU A 770 -10.48 48.13 4.11
C GLU A 770 -9.60 47.30 3.17
N MET A 771 -10.13 46.23 2.58
CA MET A 771 -9.42 45.48 1.55
C MET A 771 -9.14 46.35 0.33
N LYS A 772 -10.15 47.04 -0.19
CA LYS A 772 -10.00 47.90 -1.37
C LYS A 772 -9.11 49.12 -1.11
N SER A 773 -9.20 49.76 0.06
CA SER A 773 -8.34 50.88 0.44
C SER A 773 -6.86 50.47 0.55
N SER A 774 -6.62 49.22 0.96
CA SER A 774 -5.28 48.63 1.04
C SER A 774 -4.75 48.13 -0.31
N GLY A 775 -5.54 48.20 -1.38
CA GLY A 775 -5.18 47.68 -2.70
C GLY A 775 -5.38 46.17 -2.87
N MET A 776 -6.07 45.50 -1.94
CA MET A 776 -6.40 44.07 -2.04
C MET A 776 -7.69 43.84 -2.85
N PRO A 777 -7.76 42.78 -3.67
CA PRO A 777 -8.99 42.40 -4.35
C PRO A 777 -10.07 41.96 -3.35
N TRP A 778 -11.32 42.32 -3.61
CA TRP A 778 -12.47 41.88 -2.80
C TRP A 778 -13.01 40.55 -3.34
N PRO A 779 -13.02 39.45 -2.55
CA PRO A 779 -13.43 38.13 -3.03
C PRO A 779 -14.85 38.08 -3.60
N GLY A 780 -15.77 38.91 -3.10
CA GLY A 780 -17.14 38.96 -3.60
C GLY A 780 -17.29 39.64 -4.97
N ASP A 781 -16.24 40.28 -5.51
CA ASP A 781 -16.24 40.77 -6.89
C ASP A 781 -16.12 39.59 -7.90
N GLU A 782 -15.65 38.41 -7.47
CA GLU A 782 -15.59 37.17 -8.29
C GLU A 782 -16.89 36.33 -8.23
N GLY A 783 -17.83 36.67 -7.35
CA GLY A 783 -19.12 36.00 -7.20
C GLY A 783 -19.45 35.56 -5.78
N GLU A 784 -20.71 35.18 -5.56
CA GLU A 784 -21.24 34.78 -4.25
C GLU A 784 -20.50 33.56 -3.69
N GLN A 785 -20.26 32.54 -4.52
CA GLN A 785 -19.55 31.33 -4.11
C GLN A 785 -18.12 31.63 -3.60
N ARG A 786 -17.41 32.57 -4.21
CA ARG A 786 -16.06 32.96 -3.78
C ARG A 786 -16.08 33.68 -2.43
N TRP A 787 -17.07 34.56 -2.23
CA TRP A 787 -17.30 35.17 -0.92
C TRP A 787 -17.66 34.14 0.15
N GLU A 788 -18.52 33.17 -0.15
CA GLU A 788 -18.86 32.09 0.77
C GLU A 788 -17.63 31.28 1.20
N GLN A 789 -16.70 31.01 0.29
CA GLN A 789 -15.42 30.37 0.60
C GLN A 789 -14.55 31.25 1.53
N ALA A 790 -14.46 32.56 1.26
CA ALA A 790 -13.70 33.49 2.10
C ALA A 790 -14.31 33.58 3.52
N TRP A 791 -15.64 33.68 3.61
CA TRP A 791 -16.35 33.66 4.88
C TRP A 791 -16.18 32.34 5.63
N MET A 792 -16.22 31.21 4.92
CA MET A 792 -15.95 29.90 5.49
C MET A 792 -14.52 29.82 6.06
N ALA A 793 -13.53 30.41 5.38
CA ALA A 793 -12.16 30.46 5.89
C ALA A 793 -12.04 31.27 7.19
N ILE A 794 -12.69 32.44 7.26
CA ILE A 794 -12.76 33.26 8.49
C ILE A 794 -13.39 32.46 9.64
N LYS A 795 -14.52 31.78 9.38
CA LYS A 795 -15.18 30.94 10.39
C LYS A 795 -14.31 29.75 10.82
N LYS A 796 -13.56 29.14 9.90
CA LYS A 796 -12.60 28.06 10.24
C LYS A 796 -11.49 28.57 11.15
N VAL A 797 -10.99 29.79 10.92
CA VAL A 797 -10.03 30.42 11.84
C VAL A 797 -10.67 30.55 13.21
N TRP A 798 -11.83 31.18 13.36
CA TRP A 798 -12.49 31.29 14.67
C TRP A 798 -12.80 29.94 15.31
N ALA A 799 -13.27 28.96 14.53
CA ALA A 799 -13.53 27.61 15.02
C ALA A 799 -12.25 26.90 15.51
N SER A 800 -11.08 27.23 14.95
CA SER A 800 -9.80 26.64 15.36
C SER A 800 -9.45 26.92 16.83
N LYS A 801 -10.10 27.91 17.45
CA LYS A 801 -10.09 28.13 18.90
C LYS A 801 -10.43 26.85 19.66
N TRP A 802 -11.38 26.06 19.18
CA TRP A 802 -11.83 24.80 19.79
C TRP A 802 -11.27 23.55 19.12
N ASN A 803 -10.16 23.65 18.39
CA ASN A 803 -9.40 22.45 18.07
C ASN A 803 -8.89 21.82 19.38
N GLU A 804 -8.90 20.50 19.46
CA GLU A 804 -8.39 19.74 20.62
C GLU A 804 -7.03 20.25 21.08
N ARG A 805 -6.11 20.43 20.13
CA ARG A 805 -4.80 21.06 20.34
C ARG A 805 -4.87 22.39 21.09
N ALA A 806 -5.67 23.33 20.61
CA ALA A 806 -5.75 24.67 21.19
C ALA A 806 -6.38 24.62 22.59
N PHE A 807 -7.40 23.77 22.77
CA PHE A 807 -8.09 23.60 24.04
C PHE A 807 -7.18 22.98 25.11
N PHE A 808 -6.53 21.86 24.83
CA PHE A 808 -5.62 21.20 25.78
C PHE A 808 -4.40 22.06 26.09
N SER A 809 -3.85 22.77 25.10
CA SER A 809 -2.74 23.72 25.33
C SER A 809 -3.14 24.81 26.33
N THR A 810 -4.34 25.40 26.22
CA THR A 810 -4.83 26.38 27.21
C THR A 810 -5.02 25.78 28.61
N ARG A 811 -5.49 24.53 28.70
CA ARG A 811 -5.67 23.83 29.98
C ARG A 811 -4.33 23.59 30.68
N ARG A 812 -3.30 23.20 29.93
CA ARG A 812 -1.93 22.97 30.45
C ARG A 812 -1.36 24.17 31.19
N VAL A 813 -1.51 25.36 30.62
CA VAL A 813 -1.04 26.61 31.23
C VAL A 813 -2.07 27.26 32.16
N LYS A 814 -3.15 26.53 32.53
CA LYS A 814 -4.24 26.98 33.41
C LYS A 814 -4.90 28.28 32.94
N LEU A 815 -5.00 28.46 31.62
CA LEU A 815 -5.71 29.59 31.01
C LEU A 815 -7.18 29.25 30.85
N ASP A 816 -8.05 30.16 31.28
CA ASP A 816 -9.48 30.06 30.99
C ASP A 816 -9.72 30.30 29.49
N HIS A 817 -10.21 29.25 28.82
CA HIS A 817 -10.48 29.24 27.40
C HIS A 817 -11.52 30.30 26.98
N GLU A 818 -12.38 30.76 27.88
CA GLU A 818 -13.35 31.82 27.62
C GLU A 818 -12.72 33.21 27.46
N TYR A 819 -11.49 33.41 27.93
CA TYR A 819 -10.75 34.67 27.81
C TYR A 819 -9.93 34.76 26.51
N LEU A 820 -9.82 33.66 25.77
CA LEU A 820 -9.09 33.61 24.51
C LEU A 820 -9.90 34.28 23.38
N CYS A 821 -9.54 35.50 22.98
CA CYS A 821 -10.10 36.17 21.80
C CYS A 821 -9.22 35.95 20.58
N MET A 822 -9.82 35.70 19.41
CA MET A 822 -9.08 35.43 18.18
C MET A 822 -9.29 36.54 17.14
N ALA A 823 -8.19 37.14 16.70
CA ALA A 823 -8.15 38.03 15.54
C ALA A 823 -7.83 37.22 14.27
N VAL A 824 -8.33 37.67 13.12
CA VAL A 824 -8.11 37.01 11.82
C VAL A 824 -7.27 37.91 10.93
N LEU A 825 -6.10 37.42 10.53
CA LEU A 825 -5.28 38.06 9.50
C LEU A 825 -5.75 37.59 8.13
N VAL A 826 -6.04 38.54 7.24
CA VAL A 826 -6.32 38.28 5.82
C VAL A 826 -5.17 38.88 5.03
N GLN A 827 -4.47 38.04 4.28
CA GLN A 827 -3.27 38.42 3.55
C GLN A 827 -3.37 37.92 2.11
N GLU A 828 -2.78 38.68 1.19
CA GLU A 828 -2.66 38.28 -0.21
C GLU A 828 -1.77 37.04 -0.36
N ILE A 829 -2.25 36.02 -1.08
CA ILE A 829 -1.48 34.80 -1.36
C ILE A 829 -0.47 35.10 -2.47
N ILE A 830 0.80 34.74 -2.21
CA ILE A 830 1.86 34.82 -3.21
C ILE A 830 1.96 33.46 -3.92
N ASN A 831 1.86 33.46 -5.25
CA ASN A 831 2.11 32.27 -6.06
C ASN A 831 3.62 32.05 -6.18
N ALA A 832 4.22 31.47 -5.15
CA ALA A 832 5.66 31.26 -5.06
C ALA A 832 6.08 29.93 -5.69
N ASP A 833 7.11 29.96 -6.54
CA ASP A 833 7.75 28.75 -7.05
C ASP A 833 8.50 27.99 -5.94
N TYR A 834 9.01 28.73 -4.95
CA TYR A 834 9.71 28.20 -3.79
C TYR A 834 9.31 28.95 -2.53
N ALA A 835 9.23 28.23 -1.42
CA ALA A 835 9.07 28.78 -0.10
C ALA A 835 10.22 28.33 0.79
N PHE A 836 10.54 29.12 1.80
CA PHE A 836 11.67 28.84 2.69
C PHE A 836 11.40 29.29 4.12
N VAL A 837 12.11 28.65 5.06
CA VAL A 837 12.27 29.12 6.43
C VAL A 837 13.76 29.29 6.70
N ILE A 838 14.14 30.43 7.28
CA ILE A 838 15.54 30.75 7.61
C ILE A 838 15.66 30.99 9.11
N HIS A 839 16.59 30.28 9.73
CA HIS A 839 17.06 30.52 11.08
C HIS A 839 18.43 31.20 11.03
N THR A 840 18.54 32.39 11.64
CA THR A 840 19.79 33.14 11.74
C THR A 840 20.69 32.64 12.88
N THR A 841 20.35 31.52 13.50
CA THR A 841 21.16 30.76 14.46
C THR A 841 20.79 29.32 14.22
N ASN A 842 21.77 28.44 14.00
CA ASN A 842 21.50 27.06 13.63
C ASN A 842 20.67 26.39 14.74
N PRO A 843 19.45 25.92 14.46
CA PRO A 843 18.54 25.40 15.49
C PRO A 843 18.94 24.00 15.98
N SER A 844 19.83 23.30 15.26
CA SER A 844 20.32 21.97 15.63
C SER A 844 21.62 22.04 16.43
N SER A 845 22.56 22.91 16.06
CA SER A 845 23.84 23.08 16.76
C SER A 845 23.84 24.18 17.82
N GLY A 846 22.92 25.14 17.73
CA GLY A 846 22.92 26.37 18.53
C GLY A 846 23.94 27.41 18.08
N ASP A 847 24.68 27.17 16.98
CA ASP A 847 25.73 28.08 16.53
C ASP A 847 25.12 29.36 15.90
N SER A 848 25.32 30.48 16.59
CA SER A 848 24.86 31.80 16.16
C SER A 848 25.67 32.39 14.99
N SER A 849 26.80 31.78 14.62
CA SER A 849 27.59 32.14 13.44
C SER A 849 27.06 31.50 12.16
N GLU A 850 26.11 30.57 12.27
CA GLU A 850 25.52 29.84 11.15
C GLU A 850 24.10 30.31 10.83
N ILE A 851 23.76 30.24 9.55
CA ILE A 851 22.42 30.35 9.00
C ILE A 851 22.00 28.94 8.59
N TYR A 852 20.85 28.50 9.08
CA TYR A 852 20.20 27.28 8.63
C TYR A 852 18.97 27.67 7.83
N ALA A 853 18.79 27.08 6.66
CA ALA A 853 17.65 27.34 5.81
C ALA A 853 17.12 26.05 5.22
N GLU A 854 15.80 25.99 5.09
CA GLU A 854 15.10 24.93 4.40
C GLU A 854 14.23 25.51 3.31
N VAL A 855 14.21 24.83 2.16
CA VAL A 855 13.52 25.27 0.95
C VAL A 855 12.67 24.15 0.41
N VAL A 856 11.45 24.47 0.01
CA VAL A 856 10.53 23.57 -0.70
C VAL A 856 10.07 24.22 -2.00
N LYS A 857 9.68 23.39 -2.96
CA LYS A 857 8.97 23.84 -4.17
C LYS A 857 7.50 24.07 -3.82
N GLY A 858 6.94 25.17 -4.29
CA GLY A 858 5.55 25.57 -4.05
C GLY A 858 5.34 26.32 -2.74
N LEU A 859 4.17 26.13 -2.12
CA LEU A 859 3.73 26.92 -0.97
C LEU A 859 4.42 26.50 0.33
N GLY A 860 4.66 27.49 1.20
CA GLY A 860 5.37 27.31 2.47
C GLY A 860 4.66 26.41 3.49
N GLU A 861 3.37 26.11 3.31
CA GLU A 861 2.66 25.12 4.14
C GLU A 861 3.36 23.75 4.10
N THR A 862 4.02 23.43 2.98
CA THR A 862 4.77 22.18 2.82
C THR A 862 5.94 22.05 3.80
N LEU A 863 6.54 23.17 4.24
CA LEU A 863 7.65 23.18 5.22
C LEU A 863 7.17 22.95 6.65
N VAL A 864 6.00 23.46 6.98
CA VAL A 864 5.48 23.42 8.35
C VAL A 864 4.58 22.21 8.60
N GLY A 865 4.01 21.64 7.53
CA GLY A 865 3.08 20.51 7.56
C GLY A 865 3.72 19.14 7.37
N ALA A 866 2.88 18.12 7.55
CA ALA A 866 3.19 16.68 7.49
C ALA A 866 3.25 16.12 6.05
N TYR A 867 4.08 16.66 5.17
CA TYR A 867 4.18 16.18 3.78
C TYR A 867 5.31 15.16 3.61
N PRO A 868 5.09 14.05 2.86
CA PRO A 868 6.15 13.08 2.58
C PRO A 868 7.34 13.72 1.85
N GLY A 869 8.56 13.43 2.33
CA GLY A 869 9.79 14.00 1.80
C GLY A 869 10.56 14.82 2.83
N ARG A 870 11.63 15.48 2.38
CA ARG A 870 12.39 16.45 3.17
C ARG A 870 12.56 17.72 2.37
N ALA A 871 12.54 18.86 3.06
CA ALA A 871 12.97 20.10 2.47
C ALA A 871 14.45 20.04 2.06
N LEU A 872 14.82 20.82 1.04
CA LEU A 872 16.22 21.08 0.74
C LEU A 872 16.79 21.97 1.85
N SER A 873 17.60 21.38 2.71
CA SER A 873 18.28 22.10 3.80
C SER A 873 19.69 22.51 3.40
N PHE A 874 20.14 23.68 3.84
CA PHE A 874 21.55 24.08 3.76
C PHE A 874 21.99 24.84 5.01
N VAL A 875 23.28 24.70 5.32
CA VAL A 875 23.96 25.45 6.39
C VAL A 875 24.97 26.39 5.75
N CYS A 876 24.95 27.65 6.18
CA CYS A 876 25.86 28.65 5.66
C CYS A 876 26.45 29.48 6.81
N LYS A 877 27.78 29.67 6.82
CA LYS A 877 28.39 30.56 7.82
C LYS A 877 28.15 32.00 7.42
N LYS A 878 27.80 32.85 8.40
CA LYS A 878 27.53 34.28 8.16
C LYS A 878 28.72 35.05 7.57
N ASN A 879 29.94 34.56 7.78
CA ASN A 879 31.16 35.11 7.19
C ASN A 879 31.50 34.54 5.80
N ASP A 880 30.76 33.54 5.31
CA ASP A 880 30.98 32.89 4.02
C ASP A 880 29.65 32.55 3.31
N LEU A 881 28.90 33.58 2.95
CA LEU A 881 27.60 33.43 2.29
C LEU A 881 27.66 32.88 0.85
N LYS A 882 28.85 32.73 0.27
CA LYS A 882 29.03 32.31 -1.13
C LYS A 882 29.03 30.80 -1.31
N TYR A 883 29.30 30.05 -0.23
CA TYR A 883 29.45 28.59 -0.28
C TYR A 883 28.58 27.91 0.79
N PRO A 884 27.25 27.95 0.66
CA PRO A 884 26.37 27.16 1.51
C PRO A 884 26.68 25.66 1.34
N ARG A 885 26.59 24.92 2.44
CA ARG A 885 26.86 23.48 2.53
C ARG A 885 25.59 22.68 2.66
#